data_AF-A0A097IF40-F1
#
_entry.id   AF-A0A097IF40-F1
#
_cell.length_a   1.000
_cell.length_b   1.000
_cell.length_c   1.000
_cell.angle_alpha   90.00
_cell.angle_beta   90.00
_cell.angle_gamma   90.00
#
_symmetry.space_group_name_H-M   'P 1'
#
loop_
_entity.id
_entity.type
_entity.pdbx_description
1 polymer ?
#
loop_
_entity_poly.entity_id
_entity_poly.type
_entity_poly.pdbx_seq_one_letter_code
_entity_poly.pdbx_strand_id
1 'polypeptide(L)'
;MNVQNPRLSGHRRSRTVVATLVGSSLVLQVPVPTQAAEAGGDLGSRFTLGVLPDTQFYSRYGTEETGNLYEQRYGSQPFESQAQFIVDNQDALNIPFTTHLGDVVDQSYVTPEWGVADRAMKIMEEGGANYSILPGNHDLAVNGEAVSPFSQTFSAERAAQNETFQERQDRYNQESEYHIFEAEGQQYLVLALAWRADDETLAWAQKVLDTHEDLPTILTSHEVTNIDADGDVFLSESYGRKLFDQLVAPNDQVFMTLGGHHHGAGYVIEQNEKGHDVVNVLQDYQMAYQGGNGLLGLIEFDLTGNELGMTALSPWVAEKPQESLNQFDHLIPEGKTDSWTIPFSFEERFEGFAPEWEAGDADDPDYSALAREIVSTGYVPPTIESGQLPVDEQDYPKVDNTAAHWRPGQATADGKRLTDGDTAGVGTVIPDVSGHGNDMKRAELNTRGASGAQEDDVTYSDDTHELSSDAGSLNWRNVDSESKRLNWFETASDAVVNEETFEDGYTFETFIRIDDSFDGDNHWMGAIAREGSRGEIGVEAEASEPPATLAVSSLRELQWSAVATEGQTEGASNWSHEVPKDEWLHVAIVNDPEEDTVEMFVNGAPILRDVLDASGLATAKDPWLMGATMWDGDPANPWNGSIGETRITHGALAPDQWLTARTHDGSGDNGSSGSSGSSGSSFGGGVLVAVLGLAAALGGALALNPALLNQVREQLEKFGIRF
;
A
#
# COMPACT_ATOMS: atom_id res chain seq x y z
N MET A 1 29.91 -44.17 -64.21
CA MET A 1 30.51 -45.52 -64.32
C MET A 1 29.75 -46.44 -63.39
N ASN A 2 29.09 -47.47 -63.95
CA ASN A 2 28.86 -48.85 -63.45
C ASN A 2 29.35 -49.18 -62.00
N VAL A 3 28.67 -49.96 -61.14
CA VAL A 3 27.82 -51.14 -61.40
C VAL A 3 27.19 -51.72 -60.10
N GLN A 4 25.96 -52.22 -60.22
CA GLN A 4 25.30 -53.41 -59.62
C GLN A 4 25.04 -53.61 -58.10
N ASN A 5 23.75 -53.93 -57.86
CA ASN A 5 23.14 -54.77 -56.82
C ASN A 5 23.59 -56.25 -56.92
N PRO A 6 23.43 -57.07 -55.86
CA PRO A 6 22.33 -58.06 -55.93
C PRO A 6 21.61 -58.40 -54.60
N ARG A 7 20.39 -58.93 -54.77
CA ARG A 7 19.45 -59.47 -53.79
C ARG A 7 19.78 -60.92 -53.39
N LEU A 8 19.37 -61.38 -52.19
CA LEU A 8 18.29 -62.38 -51.94
C LEU A 8 18.40 -63.18 -50.61
N SER A 9 17.29 -63.15 -49.86
CA SER A 9 16.59 -64.27 -49.20
C SER A 9 17.07 -64.88 -47.87
N GLY A 10 16.10 -65.05 -46.95
CA GLY A 10 16.17 -65.99 -45.83
C GLY A 10 15.15 -65.71 -44.72
N HIS A 11 14.12 -66.55 -44.59
CA HIS A 11 12.89 -66.33 -43.82
C HIS A 11 12.91 -66.84 -42.36
N ARG A 12 12.07 -66.19 -41.52
CA ARG A 12 11.36 -66.63 -40.27
C ARG A 12 12.16 -66.69 -38.94
N ARG A 13 11.68 -65.95 -37.93
CA ARG A 13 10.59 -66.33 -36.99
C ARG A 13 10.17 -65.15 -36.11
N SER A 14 8.88 -65.12 -35.80
CA SER A 14 8.14 -64.06 -35.11
C SER A 14 8.60 -63.78 -33.69
N ARG A 15 8.68 -62.50 -33.32
CA ARG A 15 8.48 -61.98 -31.96
C ARG A 15 7.69 -60.67 -32.06
N THR A 16 6.57 -60.64 -31.35
CA THR A 16 5.70 -59.49 -31.15
C THR A 16 6.50 -58.33 -30.57
N VAL A 17 6.43 -57.15 -31.22
CA VAL A 17 6.85 -55.87 -30.66
C VAL A 17 5.63 -54.97 -30.72
N VAL A 18 5.22 -54.48 -29.55
CA VAL A 18 4.21 -53.45 -29.35
C VAL A 18 4.76 -52.16 -29.96
N ALA A 19 4.09 -51.62 -30.96
CA ALA A 19 4.39 -50.32 -31.54
C ALA A 19 3.51 -49.26 -30.87
N THR A 20 4.14 -48.34 -30.15
CA THR A 20 3.52 -47.14 -29.60
C THR A 20 3.14 -46.22 -30.76
N LEU A 21 1.85 -45.94 -30.90
CA LEU A 21 1.30 -44.91 -31.79
C LEU A 21 1.63 -43.54 -31.21
N VAL A 22 2.49 -42.77 -31.88
CA VAL A 22 2.56 -41.32 -31.71
C VAL A 22 1.48 -40.73 -32.61
N GLY A 23 0.39 -40.29 -32.00
CA GLY A 23 -0.66 -39.55 -32.69
C GLY A 23 -0.19 -38.12 -32.93
N SER A 24 0.09 -37.77 -34.18
CA SER A 24 0.21 -36.38 -34.62
C SER A 24 -1.19 -35.78 -34.69
N SER A 25 -1.55 -34.96 -33.70
CA SER A 25 -2.73 -34.11 -33.79
C SER A 25 -2.38 -32.88 -34.63
N LEU A 26 -2.85 -32.85 -35.88
CA LEU A 26 -3.01 -31.59 -36.60
C LEU A 26 -4.07 -30.78 -35.87
N VAL A 27 -3.66 -29.69 -35.22
CA VAL A 27 -4.58 -28.65 -34.77
C VAL A 27 -4.98 -27.86 -36.02
N LEU A 28 -6.15 -28.15 -36.56
CA LEU A 28 -6.84 -27.25 -37.48
C LEU A 28 -7.20 -26.00 -36.67
N GLN A 29 -6.46 -24.91 -36.86
CA GLN A 29 -6.90 -23.58 -36.47
C GLN A 29 -8.20 -23.28 -37.23
N VAL A 30 -9.32 -23.41 -36.53
CA VAL A 30 -10.57 -22.80 -36.97
C VAL A 30 -10.41 -21.31 -36.67
N PRO A 31 -10.56 -20.40 -37.65
CA PRO A 31 -10.65 -18.99 -37.32
C PRO A 31 -11.88 -18.84 -36.42
N VAL A 32 -11.64 -18.50 -35.15
CA VAL A 32 -12.69 -17.98 -34.29
C VAL A 32 -13.16 -16.71 -34.99
N PRO A 33 -14.45 -16.59 -35.36
CA PRO A 33 -14.93 -15.30 -35.82
C PRO A 33 -14.73 -14.35 -34.64
N THR A 34 -13.84 -13.38 -34.78
CA THR A 34 -13.78 -12.20 -33.94
C THR A 34 -15.14 -11.54 -34.10
N GLN A 35 -16.07 -11.89 -33.20
CA GLN A 35 -17.26 -11.11 -33.01
C GLN A 35 -16.75 -9.88 -32.29
N ALA A 36 -16.39 -8.85 -33.07
CA ALA A 36 -16.24 -7.51 -32.55
C ALA A 36 -17.44 -7.27 -31.65
N ALA A 37 -17.18 -7.02 -30.37
CA ALA A 37 -18.18 -6.44 -29.51
C ALA A 37 -18.62 -5.16 -30.22
N GLU A 38 -19.88 -5.10 -30.67
CA GLU A 38 -20.49 -3.81 -30.93
C GLU A 38 -20.64 -3.13 -29.58
N ALA A 39 -19.57 -2.47 -29.12
CA ALA A 39 -19.65 -1.42 -28.12
C ALA A 39 -20.44 -0.29 -28.77
N GLY A 40 -21.76 -0.29 -28.55
CA GLY A 40 -22.69 0.67 -29.11
C GLY A 40 -22.61 2.05 -28.46
N GLY A 41 -21.41 2.62 -28.35
CA GLY A 41 -21.17 4.04 -28.15
C GLY A 41 -20.97 4.74 -29.49
N ASP A 42 -21.31 6.02 -29.58
CA ASP A 42 -20.95 6.82 -30.76
C ASP A 42 -19.40 6.92 -30.81
N LEU A 43 -18.81 6.62 -31.99
CA LEU A 43 -17.39 6.82 -32.23
C LEU A 43 -17.06 8.31 -32.08
N GLY A 44 -15.87 8.60 -31.56
CA GLY A 44 -15.37 9.96 -31.35
C GLY A 44 -13.95 10.11 -31.89
N SER A 45 -13.43 11.33 -31.90
CA SER A 45 -11.99 11.57 -32.03
C SER A 45 -11.42 11.55 -30.62
N ARG A 46 -10.68 10.50 -30.27
CA ARG A 46 -10.26 10.22 -28.89
C ARG A 46 -8.81 9.80 -28.82
N PHE A 47 -8.15 10.15 -27.72
CA PHE A 47 -6.87 9.56 -27.32
C PHE A 47 -6.74 9.49 -25.80
N THR A 48 -5.77 8.72 -25.32
CA THR A 48 -5.54 8.49 -23.89
C THR A 48 -4.16 8.95 -23.46
N LEU A 49 -4.04 9.75 -22.41
CA LEU A 49 -2.78 10.02 -21.74
C LEU A 49 -2.59 9.02 -20.59
N GLY A 50 -1.48 8.27 -20.60
CA GLY A 50 -1.11 7.43 -19.48
C GLY A 50 -0.51 8.24 -18.32
N VAL A 51 -0.82 7.88 -17.08
CA VAL A 51 -0.29 8.52 -15.87
C VAL A 51 0.24 7.47 -14.91
N LEU A 52 1.55 7.45 -14.72
CA LEU A 52 2.21 6.66 -13.67
C LEU A 52 2.33 7.54 -12.41
N PRO A 53 1.67 7.17 -11.29
CA PRO A 53 1.71 7.93 -10.05
C PRO A 53 3.05 7.71 -9.31
N ASP A 54 3.13 8.14 -8.06
CA ASP A 54 4.26 7.97 -7.16
C ASP A 54 4.57 6.47 -6.94
N THR A 55 5.75 6.03 -7.38
CA THR A 55 6.14 4.60 -7.44
C THR A 55 7.14 4.22 -6.36
N GLN A 56 7.43 5.11 -5.42
CA GLN A 56 8.56 4.97 -4.51
C GLN A 56 8.52 3.69 -3.66
N PHE A 57 7.33 3.26 -3.21
CA PHE A 57 7.17 2.01 -2.47
C PHE A 57 7.23 0.77 -3.35
N TYR A 58 6.93 0.87 -4.65
CA TYR A 58 7.21 -0.23 -5.56
C TYR A 58 8.72 -0.45 -5.69
N SER A 59 9.47 0.65 -5.82
CA SER A 59 10.93 0.62 -5.88
C SER A 59 11.57 0.13 -4.59
N ARG A 60 11.10 0.58 -3.42
CA ARG A 60 11.61 0.15 -2.11
C ARG A 60 11.40 -1.34 -1.86
N TYR A 61 10.16 -1.82 -1.99
CA TYR A 61 9.79 -3.18 -1.61
C TYR A 61 10.03 -4.23 -2.71
N GLY A 62 10.48 -3.81 -3.89
CA GLY A 62 10.97 -4.69 -4.97
C GLY A 62 12.48 -5.02 -4.87
N THR A 63 13.14 -4.68 -3.76
CA THR A 63 14.58 -4.91 -3.55
C THR A 63 14.86 -6.23 -2.82
N GLU A 64 16.02 -6.85 -3.05
CA GLU A 64 16.42 -8.07 -2.31
C GLU A 64 16.55 -7.80 -0.80
N GLU A 65 17.03 -6.62 -0.43
CA GLU A 65 17.24 -6.20 0.96
C GLU A 65 15.92 -6.07 1.74
N THR A 66 14.81 -5.79 1.08
CA THR A 66 13.47 -5.78 1.69
C THR A 66 12.75 -7.12 1.53
N GLY A 67 13.44 -8.17 1.08
CA GLY A 67 12.88 -9.49 0.84
C GLY A 67 12.19 -9.63 -0.53
N ASN A 68 12.18 -8.59 -1.36
CA ASN A 68 11.51 -8.56 -2.65
C ASN A 68 10.03 -8.94 -2.53
N LEU A 69 9.32 -8.25 -1.63
CA LEU A 69 8.02 -8.65 -1.09
C LEU A 69 6.99 -8.94 -2.18
N TYR A 70 6.93 -8.11 -3.23
CA TYR A 70 5.95 -8.29 -4.30
C TYR A 70 6.21 -9.56 -5.12
N GLU A 71 7.45 -9.79 -5.56
CA GLU A 71 7.80 -11.02 -6.29
C GLU A 71 7.58 -12.27 -5.43
N GLN A 72 8.01 -12.22 -4.16
CA GLN A 72 7.88 -13.38 -3.27
C GLN A 72 6.42 -13.73 -2.99
N ARG A 73 5.57 -12.72 -2.77
CA ARG A 73 4.16 -12.93 -2.41
C ARG A 73 3.26 -13.16 -3.63
N TYR A 74 3.53 -12.51 -4.76
CA TYR A 74 2.61 -12.46 -5.92
C TYR A 74 3.25 -12.92 -7.24
N GLY A 75 4.56 -13.17 -7.29
CA GLY A 75 5.26 -13.57 -8.52
C GLY A 75 5.28 -12.48 -9.60
N SER A 76 5.08 -11.22 -9.21
CA SER A 76 4.99 -10.06 -10.10
C SER A 76 5.31 -8.76 -9.34
N GLN A 77 5.68 -7.71 -10.08
CA GLN A 77 6.05 -6.40 -9.53
C GLN A 77 5.08 -5.31 -10.02
N PRO A 78 4.49 -4.50 -9.12
CA PRO A 78 3.50 -3.49 -9.52
C PRO A 78 4.04 -2.47 -10.55
N PHE A 79 5.28 -1.99 -10.38
CA PHE A 79 5.85 -1.01 -11.31
C PHE A 79 6.11 -1.60 -12.71
N GLU A 80 6.62 -2.84 -12.77
CA GLU A 80 6.81 -3.53 -14.05
C GLU A 80 5.46 -3.86 -14.72
N SER A 81 4.43 -4.24 -13.94
CA SER A 81 3.06 -4.48 -14.42
C SER A 81 2.41 -3.23 -15.01
N GLN A 82 2.58 -2.06 -14.38
CA GLN A 82 2.10 -0.79 -14.94
C GLN A 82 2.76 -0.49 -16.29
N ALA A 83 4.08 -0.59 -16.38
CA ALA A 83 4.84 -0.36 -17.60
C ALA A 83 4.44 -1.35 -18.71
N GLN A 84 4.29 -2.63 -18.36
CA GLN A 84 3.89 -3.68 -19.29
C GLN A 84 2.48 -3.46 -19.81
N PHE A 85 1.53 -3.07 -18.95
CA PHE A 85 0.17 -2.74 -19.36
C PHE A 85 0.13 -1.62 -20.39
N ILE A 86 0.88 -0.54 -20.18
CA ILE A 86 0.94 0.56 -21.14
C ILE A 86 1.50 0.07 -22.48
N VAL A 87 2.63 -0.65 -22.47
CA VAL A 87 3.25 -1.16 -23.70
C VAL A 87 2.33 -2.10 -24.48
N ASP A 88 1.65 -3.01 -23.79
CA ASP A 88 0.78 -4.01 -24.42
C ASP A 88 -0.50 -3.41 -24.99
N ASN A 89 -0.95 -2.27 -24.45
CA ASN A 89 -2.25 -1.68 -24.78
C ASN A 89 -2.15 -0.30 -25.45
N GLN A 90 -0.96 0.27 -25.64
CA GLN A 90 -0.79 1.61 -26.23
C GLN A 90 -1.50 1.78 -27.57
N ASP A 91 -1.43 0.78 -28.46
CA ASP A 91 -2.12 0.82 -29.75
C ASP A 91 -3.64 0.64 -29.61
N ALA A 92 -4.07 -0.21 -28.68
CA ALA A 92 -5.48 -0.54 -28.48
C ALA A 92 -6.26 0.55 -27.74
N LEU A 93 -5.57 1.34 -26.91
CA LEU A 93 -6.10 2.42 -26.10
C LEU A 93 -5.74 3.82 -26.64
N ASN A 94 -5.09 3.89 -27.80
CA ASN A 94 -4.53 5.10 -28.41
C ASN A 94 -3.79 5.95 -27.37
N ILE A 95 -2.72 5.39 -26.79
CA ILE A 95 -1.85 6.06 -25.81
C ILE A 95 -0.61 6.62 -26.53
N PRO A 96 -0.66 7.87 -27.05
CA PRO A 96 0.50 8.48 -27.70
C PRO A 96 1.60 8.86 -26.71
N PHE A 97 1.27 9.02 -25.43
CA PHE A 97 2.19 9.52 -24.42
C PHE A 97 1.80 9.07 -23.00
N THR A 98 2.79 8.89 -22.13
CA THR A 98 2.62 8.60 -20.70
C THR A 98 3.47 9.54 -19.84
N THR A 99 2.96 10.05 -18.72
CA THR A 99 3.73 10.86 -17.78
C THR A 99 3.93 10.15 -16.45
N HIS A 100 5.13 10.23 -15.88
CA HIS A 100 5.42 9.80 -14.50
C HIS A 100 5.47 11.02 -13.57
N LEU A 101 4.77 10.96 -12.43
CA LEU A 101 4.55 12.12 -11.55
C LEU A 101 5.67 12.39 -10.53
N GLY A 102 6.67 11.52 -10.45
CA GLY A 102 7.84 11.70 -9.59
C GLY A 102 7.82 10.70 -8.44
N ASP A 103 8.74 10.87 -7.48
CA ASP A 103 9.01 9.92 -6.41
C ASP A 103 9.15 8.49 -6.97
N VAL A 104 10.15 8.36 -7.82
CA VAL A 104 10.48 7.10 -8.51
C VAL A 104 11.05 6.08 -7.52
N VAL A 105 11.82 6.54 -6.53
CA VAL A 105 12.37 5.73 -5.43
C VAL A 105 12.02 6.34 -4.08
N ASP A 106 12.05 5.55 -3.00
CA ASP A 106 11.73 6.04 -1.64
C ASP A 106 12.97 6.62 -0.97
N GLN A 107 14.13 6.09 -1.30
CA GLN A 107 15.39 6.48 -0.69
C GLN A 107 16.43 6.69 -1.78
N SER A 108 16.64 7.95 -2.22
CA SER A 108 17.59 8.28 -3.29
C SER A 108 19.00 7.72 -3.12
N TYR A 109 19.43 7.45 -1.89
CA TYR A 109 20.75 6.88 -1.55
C TYR A 109 20.78 5.34 -1.55
N VAL A 110 19.67 4.65 -1.77
CA VAL A 110 19.56 3.18 -1.85
C VAL A 110 19.61 2.76 -3.31
N THR A 111 20.80 2.40 -3.78
CA THR A 111 21.04 2.02 -5.19
C THR A 111 20.12 0.90 -5.71
N PRO A 112 19.80 -0.16 -4.95
CA PRO A 112 18.87 -1.20 -5.40
C PRO A 112 17.48 -0.70 -5.83
N GLU A 113 16.94 0.34 -5.20
CA GLU A 113 15.62 0.91 -5.54
C GLU A 113 15.62 1.49 -6.96
N TRP A 114 16.67 2.24 -7.31
CA TRP A 114 16.87 2.73 -8.68
C TRP A 114 16.96 1.59 -9.69
N GLY A 115 17.48 0.43 -9.28
CA GLY A 115 17.52 -0.77 -10.11
C GLY A 115 16.14 -1.38 -10.37
N VAL A 116 15.17 -1.21 -9.46
CA VAL A 116 13.77 -1.62 -9.68
C VAL A 116 13.12 -0.68 -10.70
N ALA A 117 13.22 0.63 -10.47
CA ALA A 117 12.71 1.64 -11.38
C ALA A 117 13.31 1.56 -12.79
N ASP A 118 14.63 1.32 -12.89
CA ASP A 118 15.33 1.16 -14.16
C ASP A 118 14.73 0.03 -15.00
N ARG A 119 14.44 -1.13 -14.39
CA ARG A 119 13.84 -2.28 -15.08
C ARG A 119 12.42 -1.98 -15.57
N ALA A 120 11.58 -1.39 -14.72
CA ALA A 120 10.21 -1.04 -15.10
C ALA A 120 10.20 -0.07 -16.27
N MET A 121 10.97 1.03 -16.21
CA MET A 121 11.00 2.01 -17.29
C MET A 121 11.66 1.48 -18.57
N LYS A 122 12.56 0.50 -18.47
CA LYS A 122 13.13 -0.17 -19.65
C LYS A 122 12.10 -0.98 -20.44
N ILE A 123 11.03 -1.46 -19.81
CA ILE A 123 9.89 -2.09 -20.51
C ILE A 123 9.24 -1.07 -21.44
N MET A 124 8.97 0.14 -20.96
CA MET A 124 8.42 1.24 -21.77
C MET A 124 9.30 1.54 -22.99
N GLU A 125 10.61 1.66 -22.77
CA GLU A 125 11.61 1.96 -23.81
C GLU A 125 11.70 0.85 -24.87
N GLU A 126 11.77 -0.42 -24.44
CA GLU A 126 11.84 -1.56 -25.36
C GLU A 126 10.52 -1.79 -26.10
N GLY A 127 9.40 -1.40 -25.49
CA GLY A 127 8.05 -1.38 -26.06
C GLY A 127 7.76 -0.19 -26.98
N GLY A 128 8.67 0.80 -27.06
CA GLY A 128 8.50 1.99 -27.88
C GLY A 128 7.47 3.01 -27.35
N ALA A 129 7.07 2.88 -26.09
CA ALA A 129 6.12 3.81 -25.47
C ALA A 129 6.80 5.13 -25.12
N ASN A 130 6.24 6.25 -25.58
CA ASN A 130 6.75 7.58 -25.26
C ASN A 130 6.39 7.97 -23.83
N TYR A 131 7.35 8.50 -23.08
CA TYR A 131 7.09 8.98 -21.74
C TYR A 131 7.93 10.21 -21.33
N SER A 132 7.43 10.96 -20.33
CA SER A 132 8.22 11.89 -19.52
C SER A 132 8.40 11.37 -18.10
N ILE A 133 9.53 11.71 -17.48
CA ILE A 133 9.82 11.39 -16.07
C ILE A 133 10.57 12.54 -15.40
N LEU A 134 10.10 12.93 -14.23
CA LEU A 134 10.64 14.03 -13.41
C LEU A 134 11.00 13.52 -12.01
N PRO A 135 11.96 14.14 -11.30
CA PRO A 135 12.27 13.78 -9.92
C PRO A 135 11.25 14.37 -8.94
N GLY A 136 10.77 13.54 -8.02
CA GLY A 136 10.04 13.94 -6.82
C GLY A 136 10.97 14.35 -5.68
N ASN A 137 10.44 14.53 -4.47
CA ASN A 137 11.27 14.91 -3.32
C ASN A 137 12.14 13.76 -2.79
N HIS A 138 11.73 12.50 -2.97
CA HIS A 138 12.50 11.32 -2.56
C HIS A 138 13.64 10.98 -3.53
N ASP A 139 13.57 11.47 -4.77
CA ASP A 139 14.54 11.23 -5.83
C ASP A 139 15.77 12.15 -5.75
N LEU A 140 15.69 13.20 -4.94
CA LEU A 140 16.72 14.24 -4.87
C LEU A 140 17.96 13.76 -4.11
N ALA A 141 19.11 14.22 -4.58
CA ALA A 141 20.39 13.95 -3.95
C ALA A 141 20.49 14.64 -2.57
N VAL A 142 20.74 13.86 -1.52
CA VAL A 142 20.79 14.36 -0.12
C VAL A 142 22.21 14.62 0.41
N ASN A 143 23.26 14.15 -0.29
CA ASN A 143 24.65 14.14 0.22
C ASN A 143 25.66 15.00 -0.57
N GLY A 144 25.18 15.98 -1.35
CA GLY A 144 26.04 16.90 -2.11
C GLY A 144 26.90 16.18 -3.17
N GLU A 145 26.32 15.15 -3.78
CA GLU A 145 26.91 14.39 -4.87
C GLU A 145 27.15 15.30 -6.09
N ALA A 146 28.07 14.89 -6.97
CA ALA A 146 28.38 15.70 -8.15
C ALA A 146 27.31 15.61 -9.25
N VAL A 147 26.56 14.50 -9.26
CA VAL A 147 25.47 14.19 -10.20
C VAL A 147 24.32 13.65 -9.34
N SER A 148 23.09 14.08 -9.59
CA SER A 148 21.93 13.59 -8.84
C SER A 148 21.77 12.08 -9.08
N PRO A 149 21.30 11.29 -8.09
CA PRO A 149 20.93 9.89 -8.29
C PRO A 149 19.92 9.71 -9.43
N PHE A 150 18.97 10.65 -9.55
CA PHE A 150 18.04 10.70 -10.66
C PHE A 150 18.76 10.77 -12.01
N SER A 151 19.65 11.73 -12.27
CA SER A 151 20.37 11.83 -13.55
C SER A 151 21.32 10.66 -13.82
N GLN A 152 21.74 9.90 -12.79
CA GLN A 152 22.53 8.68 -12.98
C GLN A 152 21.70 7.55 -13.62
N THR A 153 20.41 7.46 -13.27
CA THR A 153 19.49 6.43 -13.78
C THR A 153 18.72 6.93 -15.00
N PHE A 154 18.20 8.15 -14.94
CA PHE A 154 17.40 8.83 -15.96
C PHE A 154 18.16 10.02 -16.53
N SER A 155 19.19 9.75 -17.34
CA SER A 155 19.98 10.82 -17.97
C SER A 155 19.25 11.50 -19.13
N ALA A 156 19.71 12.69 -19.52
CA ALA A 156 19.19 13.37 -20.72
C ALA A 156 19.41 12.55 -22.01
N GLU A 157 20.48 11.76 -22.10
CA GLU A 157 20.70 10.87 -23.25
C GLU A 157 19.71 9.70 -23.32
N ARG A 158 19.23 9.23 -22.16
CA ARG A 158 18.16 8.23 -22.06
C ARG A 158 16.83 8.83 -22.48
N ALA A 159 16.48 10.01 -21.94
CA ALA A 159 15.26 10.73 -22.31
C ALA A 159 15.19 11.02 -23.82
N ALA A 160 16.32 11.41 -24.43
CA ALA A 160 16.44 11.68 -25.87
C ALA A 160 16.26 10.45 -26.78
N GLN A 161 16.07 9.24 -26.24
CA GLN A 161 15.64 8.08 -27.03
C GLN A 161 14.13 8.09 -27.32
N ASN A 162 13.32 8.82 -26.55
CA ASN A 162 11.91 9.02 -26.85
C ASN A 162 11.75 9.87 -28.12
N GLU A 163 10.90 9.45 -29.06
CA GLU A 163 10.72 10.15 -30.33
C GLU A 163 10.10 11.55 -30.16
N THR A 164 9.34 11.73 -29.08
CA THR A 164 8.65 12.96 -28.70
C THR A 164 9.54 13.97 -27.96
N PHE A 165 10.71 13.55 -27.48
CA PHE A 165 11.62 14.37 -26.67
C PHE A 165 12.12 15.59 -27.42
N GLN A 166 12.11 16.75 -26.78
CA GLN A 166 12.64 17.99 -27.35
C GLN A 166 13.89 18.48 -26.60
N GLU A 167 13.77 18.69 -25.29
CA GLU A 167 14.86 19.22 -24.45
C GLU A 167 14.69 18.80 -23.00
N ARG A 168 15.83 18.65 -22.30
CA ARG A 168 15.90 18.53 -20.84
C ARG A 168 16.87 19.55 -20.27
N GLN A 169 16.43 20.31 -19.27
CA GLN A 169 17.28 21.10 -18.41
C GLN A 169 17.86 20.18 -17.32
N ASP A 170 19.07 19.67 -17.55
CA ASP A 170 19.77 18.76 -16.62
C ASP A 170 20.57 19.56 -15.57
N ARG A 171 19.85 20.32 -14.74
CA ARG A 171 20.41 20.98 -13.56
C ARG A 171 20.20 20.06 -12.36
N TYR A 172 21.25 19.92 -11.55
CA TYR A 172 21.25 19.11 -10.33
C TYR A 172 20.02 19.38 -9.45
N ASN A 173 19.23 18.34 -9.18
CA ASN A 173 17.97 18.36 -8.42
C ASN A 173 16.88 19.28 -9.00
N GLN A 174 16.97 19.59 -10.30
CA GLN A 174 16.08 20.48 -11.06
C GLN A 174 15.81 19.92 -12.46
N GLU A 175 16.03 18.62 -12.65
CA GLU A 175 15.92 17.93 -13.93
C GLU A 175 14.49 18.02 -14.46
N SER A 176 14.30 18.83 -15.50
CA SER A 176 12.98 19.13 -16.09
C SER A 176 13.06 18.99 -17.60
N GLU A 177 11.99 18.54 -18.24
CA GLU A 177 11.97 18.26 -19.68
C GLU A 177 10.66 18.63 -20.35
N TYR A 178 10.69 18.71 -21.67
CA TYR A 178 9.45 18.77 -22.44
C TYR A 178 9.48 17.88 -23.67
N HIS A 179 8.28 17.44 -24.02
CA HIS A 179 7.99 16.56 -25.14
C HIS A 179 6.89 17.20 -25.98
N ILE A 180 6.89 16.89 -27.27
CA ILE A 180 5.79 17.20 -28.16
C ILE A 180 5.33 15.89 -28.79
N PHE A 181 4.07 15.54 -28.57
CA PHE A 181 3.45 14.35 -29.16
C PHE A 181 2.30 14.76 -30.09
N GLU A 182 1.90 13.85 -30.97
CA GLU A 182 0.77 14.03 -31.88
C GLU A 182 -0.33 13.05 -31.51
N ALA A 183 -1.58 13.51 -31.49
CA ALA A 183 -2.77 12.71 -31.29
C ALA A 183 -3.91 13.34 -32.09
N GLU A 184 -4.73 12.52 -32.76
CA GLU A 184 -5.89 13.02 -33.50
C GLU A 184 -5.57 14.13 -34.52
N GLY A 185 -4.36 14.09 -35.10
CA GLY A 185 -3.87 15.09 -36.05
C GLY A 185 -3.43 16.43 -35.44
N GLN A 186 -3.41 16.55 -34.11
CA GLN A 186 -3.03 17.75 -33.37
C GLN A 186 -1.77 17.50 -32.53
N GLN A 187 -0.95 18.55 -32.36
CA GLN A 187 0.24 18.49 -31.51
C GLN A 187 -0.05 19.00 -30.10
N TYR A 188 0.50 18.32 -29.10
CA TYR A 188 0.38 18.66 -27.69
C TYR A 188 1.77 18.76 -27.07
N LEU A 189 1.95 19.72 -26.15
CA LEU A 189 3.18 19.88 -25.39
C LEU A 189 3.01 19.30 -23.99
N VAL A 190 3.92 18.42 -23.56
CA VAL A 190 4.04 18.00 -22.15
C VAL A 190 5.26 18.68 -21.55
N LEU A 191 5.04 19.46 -20.48
CA LEU A 191 6.10 20.15 -19.74
C LEU A 191 6.24 19.54 -18.36
N ALA A 192 7.29 18.74 -18.15
CA ALA A 192 7.56 18.02 -16.92
C ALA A 192 8.60 18.74 -16.07
N LEU A 193 8.20 19.23 -14.89
CA LEU A 193 9.02 20.03 -13.99
C LEU A 193 9.37 19.25 -12.72
N ALA A 194 10.65 19.23 -12.38
CA ALA A 194 11.15 18.68 -11.10
C ALA A 194 10.36 19.20 -9.89
N TRP A 195 10.34 18.41 -8.80
CA TRP A 195 9.73 18.83 -7.55
C TRP A 195 10.21 20.22 -7.12
N ARG A 196 9.24 21.11 -6.89
CA ARG A 196 9.48 22.50 -6.50
C ARG A 196 10.49 23.22 -7.39
N ALA A 197 10.33 23.12 -8.71
CA ALA A 197 11.18 23.81 -9.68
C ALA A 197 11.42 25.29 -9.31
N ASP A 198 12.71 25.67 -9.27
CA ASP A 198 13.17 26.99 -8.85
C ASP A 198 12.89 28.07 -9.90
N ASP A 199 13.12 29.34 -9.55
CA ASP A 199 12.83 30.47 -10.46
C ASP A 199 13.64 30.41 -11.77
N GLU A 200 14.81 29.76 -11.78
CA GLU A 200 15.63 29.60 -12.98
C GLU A 200 15.05 28.51 -13.90
N THR A 201 14.56 27.42 -13.32
CA THR A 201 13.83 26.37 -14.04
C THR A 201 12.48 26.89 -14.56
N LEU A 202 11.73 27.67 -13.76
CA LEU A 202 10.49 28.31 -14.22
C LEU A 202 10.75 29.34 -15.34
N ALA A 203 11.88 30.05 -15.31
CA ALA A 203 12.28 30.94 -16.40
C ALA A 203 12.72 30.20 -17.67
N TRP A 204 13.19 28.96 -17.56
CA TRP A 204 13.40 28.08 -18.72
C TRP A 204 12.07 27.58 -19.26
N ALA A 205 11.18 27.10 -18.39
CA ALA A 205 9.83 26.67 -18.73
C ALA A 205 9.04 27.76 -19.47
N GLN A 206 9.11 29.01 -19.00
CA GLN A 206 8.47 30.14 -19.69
C GLN A 206 8.99 30.31 -21.13
N LYS A 207 10.30 30.12 -21.38
CA LYS A 207 10.84 30.22 -22.75
C LYS A 207 10.34 29.09 -23.65
N VAL A 208 10.14 27.89 -23.08
CA VAL A 208 9.54 26.77 -23.81
C VAL A 208 8.10 27.15 -24.23
N LEU A 209 7.29 27.64 -23.29
CA LEU A 209 5.92 28.10 -23.57
C LEU A 209 5.91 29.23 -24.61
N ASP A 210 6.76 30.25 -24.46
CA ASP A 210 6.90 31.37 -25.42
C ASP A 210 7.32 30.89 -26.82
N THR A 211 8.06 29.79 -26.93
CA THR A 211 8.52 29.23 -28.22
C THR A 211 7.43 28.42 -28.91
N HIS A 212 6.50 27.87 -28.14
CA HIS A 212 5.43 26.98 -28.57
C HIS A 212 4.06 27.55 -28.18
N GLU A 213 3.87 28.85 -28.42
CA GLU A 213 2.70 29.60 -27.93
C GLU A 213 1.35 29.10 -28.48
N ASP A 214 1.40 28.30 -29.55
CA ASP A 214 0.26 27.73 -30.27
C ASP A 214 -0.05 26.26 -29.91
N LEU A 215 0.69 25.65 -28.97
CA LEU A 215 0.48 24.24 -28.60
C LEU A 215 -0.30 24.09 -27.29
N PRO A 216 -1.45 23.36 -27.28
CA PRO A 216 -2.11 22.97 -26.04
C PRO A 216 -1.12 22.24 -25.13
N THR A 217 -0.98 22.74 -23.90
CA THR A 217 0.07 22.32 -22.98
C THR A 217 -0.49 21.66 -21.74
N ILE A 218 0.06 20.48 -21.44
CA ILE A 218 -0.14 19.71 -20.22
C ILE A 218 1.13 19.87 -19.38
N LEU A 219 0.99 20.35 -18.14
CA LEU A 219 2.12 20.54 -17.23
C LEU A 219 2.12 19.45 -16.16
N THR A 220 3.24 18.78 -15.95
CA THR A 220 3.42 17.85 -14.82
C THR A 220 4.46 18.38 -13.85
N SER A 221 4.19 18.24 -12.56
CA SER A 221 5.20 18.45 -11.51
C SER A 221 4.81 17.63 -10.30
N HIS A 222 5.81 17.16 -9.54
CA HIS A 222 5.54 16.27 -8.41
C HIS A 222 4.60 16.92 -7.37
N GLU A 223 4.76 18.22 -7.07
CA GLU A 223 3.81 18.97 -6.23
C GLU A 223 3.07 20.01 -7.09
N VAL A 224 1.74 19.92 -7.14
CA VAL A 224 0.86 20.95 -7.73
C VAL A 224 -0.37 21.19 -6.86
N THR A 225 -1.07 20.11 -6.55
CA THR A 225 -2.30 20.07 -5.77
C THR A 225 -2.06 19.39 -4.43
N ASN A 226 -2.96 19.61 -3.48
CA ASN A 226 -3.06 18.92 -2.19
C ASN A 226 -4.54 18.56 -1.97
N ILE A 227 -4.82 17.77 -0.95
CA ILE A 227 -6.15 17.28 -0.58
C ILE A 227 -6.34 17.43 0.92
N ASP A 228 -7.55 17.79 1.35
CA ASP A 228 -7.89 17.86 2.77
C ASP A 228 -8.55 16.56 3.27
N ALA A 229 -8.87 16.53 4.56
CA ALA A 229 -9.49 15.36 5.19
C ALA A 229 -10.92 15.08 4.69
N ASP A 230 -11.58 16.04 4.05
CA ASP A 230 -12.90 15.86 3.43
C ASP A 230 -12.79 15.32 1.98
N GLY A 231 -11.56 15.21 1.45
CA GLY A 231 -11.27 14.75 0.10
C GLY A 231 -11.33 15.85 -0.96
N ASP A 232 -11.40 17.12 -0.54
CA ASP A 232 -11.44 18.26 -1.45
C ASP A 232 -10.02 18.61 -1.92
N VAL A 233 -9.81 18.59 -3.24
CA VAL A 233 -8.53 18.94 -3.86
C VAL A 233 -8.41 20.46 -4.01
N PHE A 234 -7.23 21.00 -3.74
CA PHE A 234 -6.89 22.42 -3.90
C PHE A 234 -5.43 22.58 -4.34
N LEU A 235 -5.05 23.74 -4.89
CA LEU A 235 -3.63 24.02 -5.19
C LEU A 235 -2.82 24.07 -3.89
N SER A 236 -1.69 23.37 -3.82
CA SER A 236 -0.88 23.34 -2.61
C SER A 236 -0.43 24.78 -2.24
N GLU A 237 -0.53 25.12 -0.95
CA GLU A 237 -0.37 26.51 -0.51
C GLU A 237 1.05 27.04 -0.75
N SER A 238 2.06 26.17 -0.65
CA SER A 238 3.47 26.53 -0.79
C SER A 238 3.88 26.71 -2.25
N TYR A 239 3.82 25.62 -3.02
CA TYR A 239 4.41 25.58 -4.35
C TYR A 239 3.37 25.61 -5.45
N GLY A 240 2.27 24.86 -5.32
CA GLY A 240 1.19 24.82 -6.29
C GLY A 240 0.65 26.19 -6.64
N ARG A 241 0.35 27.02 -5.62
CA ARG A 241 -0.10 28.40 -5.83
C ARG A 241 0.97 29.26 -6.52
N LYS A 242 2.25 29.11 -6.15
CA LYS A 242 3.36 29.82 -6.80
C LYS A 242 3.48 29.43 -8.28
N LEU A 243 3.49 28.14 -8.57
CA LEU A 243 3.55 27.61 -9.93
C LEU A 243 2.37 28.11 -10.76
N PHE A 244 1.17 28.07 -10.18
CA PHE A 244 -0.04 28.54 -10.85
C PHE A 244 0.04 30.03 -11.18
N ASP A 245 0.34 30.87 -10.20
CA ASP A 245 0.37 32.33 -10.37
C ASP A 245 1.49 32.80 -11.30
N GLN A 246 2.64 32.11 -11.31
CA GLN A 246 3.82 32.55 -12.06
C GLN A 246 3.95 31.97 -13.45
N LEU A 247 3.43 30.77 -13.69
CA LEU A 247 3.62 30.03 -14.94
C LEU A 247 2.31 29.55 -15.56
N VAL A 248 1.35 29.02 -14.81
CA VAL A 248 0.13 28.45 -15.39
C VAL A 248 -0.85 29.56 -15.79
N ALA A 249 -1.28 30.39 -14.84
CA ALA A 249 -2.30 31.40 -15.05
C ALA A 249 -1.96 32.43 -16.15
N PRO A 250 -0.69 32.88 -16.30
CA PRO A 250 -0.33 33.82 -17.37
C PRO A 250 -0.30 33.21 -18.78
N ASN A 251 -0.14 31.89 -18.91
CA ASN A 251 0.06 31.20 -20.18
C ASN A 251 -1.20 30.43 -20.58
N ASP A 252 -2.00 31.02 -21.47
CA ASP A 252 -3.33 30.50 -21.84
C ASP A 252 -3.30 29.09 -22.45
N GLN A 253 -2.18 28.70 -23.06
CA GLN A 253 -1.97 27.38 -23.63
C GLN A 253 -1.93 26.25 -22.59
N VAL A 254 -1.65 26.55 -21.31
CA VAL A 254 -1.66 25.55 -20.23
C VAL A 254 -3.10 25.32 -19.78
N PHE A 255 -3.64 24.15 -20.07
CA PHE A 255 -5.04 23.81 -19.79
C PHE A 255 -5.20 22.69 -18.76
N MET A 256 -4.13 21.96 -18.47
CA MET A 256 -4.11 20.88 -17.50
C MET A 256 -2.80 20.88 -16.72
N THR A 257 -2.90 20.61 -15.43
CA THR A 257 -1.76 20.25 -14.58
C THR A 257 -1.97 18.89 -13.93
N LEU A 258 -0.89 18.13 -13.72
CA LEU A 258 -0.89 16.83 -13.04
C LEU A 258 0.20 16.81 -11.97
N GLY A 259 -0.13 16.32 -10.78
CA GLY A 259 0.84 16.11 -9.70
C GLY A 259 0.48 14.96 -8.77
N GLY A 260 1.48 14.55 -7.98
CA GLY A 260 1.40 13.52 -6.96
C GLY A 260 1.70 14.14 -5.59
N HIS A 261 2.65 13.55 -4.84
CA HIS A 261 3.20 14.04 -3.55
C HIS A 261 2.24 14.04 -2.34
N HIS A 262 0.96 14.34 -2.58
CA HIS A 262 -0.08 14.42 -1.57
C HIS A 262 -1.08 13.28 -1.76
N HIS A 263 -1.15 12.39 -0.76
CA HIS A 263 -1.86 11.11 -0.85
C HIS A 263 -3.34 11.29 -1.14
N GLY A 264 -3.79 10.73 -2.25
CA GLY A 264 -5.17 10.80 -2.71
C GLY A 264 -5.26 10.98 -4.23
N ALA A 265 -6.50 10.99 -4.70
CA ALA A 265 -6.80 11.29 -6.09
C ALA A 265 -7.93 12.31 -6.15
N GLY A 266 -7.99 13.09 -7.23
CA GLY A 266 -9.07 14.02 -7.51
C GLY A 266 -8.62 15.16 -8.41
N TYR A 267 -9.42 16.21 -8.48
CA TYR A 267 -9.05 17.39 -9.27
C TYR A 267 -9.69 18.66 -8.71
N VAL A 268 -9.11 19.81 -9.07
CA VAL A 268 -9.69 21.13 -8.86
C VAL A 268 -9.58 21.96 -10.12
N ILE A 269 -10.64 22.73 -10.43
CA ILE A 269 -10.65 23.65 -11.56
C ILE A 269 -10.35 25.06 -11.05
N GLU A 270 -9.31 25.67 -11.61
CA GLU A 270 -8.93 27.07 -11.36
C GLU A 270 -8.96 27.83 -12.69
N GLN A 271 -9.15 29.15 -12.63
CA GLN A 271 -9.18 29.99 -13.85
C GLN A 271 -7.85 30.69 -14.09
N ASN A 272 -7.38 30.66 -15.33
CA ASN A 272 -6.20 31.41 -15.76
C ASN A 272 -6.50 32.92 -15.93
N GLU A 273 -5.50 33.73 -16.28
CA GLU A 273 -5.67 35.18 -16.44
C GLU A 273 -6.57 35.58 -17.63
N LYS A 274 -6.87 34.66 -18.55
CA LYS A 274 -7.86 34.84 -19.63
C LYS A 274 -9.28 34.48 -19.21
N GLY A 275 -9.45 33.90 -18.03
CA GLY A 275 -10.72 33.40 -17.53
C GLY A 275 -11.10 32.02 -18.08
N HIS A 276 -10.15 31.30 -18.67
CA HIS A 276 -10.34 29.92 -19.11
C HIS A 276 -9.99 28.95 -17.99
N ASP A 277 -10.70 27.82 -17.97
CA ASP A 277 -10.51 26.78 -16.97
C ASP A 277 -9.19 26.03 -17.19
N VAL A 278 -8.54 25.70 -16.07
CA VAL A 278 -7.37 24.84 -15.96
C VAL A 278 -7.71 23.71 -15.01
N VAL A 279 -7.63 22.47 -15.49
CA VAL A 279 -7.91 21.27 -14.71
C VAL A 279 -6.64 20.85 -13.98
N ASN A 280 -6.64 20.90 -12.64
CA ASN A 280 -5.47 20.53 -11.83
C ASN A 280 -5.73 19.19 -11.15
N VAL A 281 -5.07 18.15 -11.62
CA VAL A 281 -5.30 16.74 -11.23
C VAL A 281 -4.28 16.33 -10.17
N LEU A 282 -4.78 15.72 -9.09
CA LEU A 282 -3.99 15.01 -8.08
C LEU A 282 -4.13 13.51 -8.31
N GLN A 283 -3.02 12.79 -8.33
CA GLN A 283 -3.02 11.33 -8.33
C GLN A 283 -1.77 10.78 -7.63
N ASP A 284 -1.95 10.37 -6.38
CA ASP A 284 -0.93 9.73 -5.57
C ASP A 284 -1.58 8.60 -4.75
N TYR A 285 -1.19 7.37 -5.05
CA TYR A 285 -1.71 6.17 -4.41
C TYR A 285 -0.72 5.56 -3.40
N GLN A 286 0.41 6.20 -3.11
CA GLN A 286 1.52 5.57 -2.41
C GLN A 286 1.14 5.03 -1.01
N MET A 287 0.15 5.63 -0.35
CA MET A 287 -0.29 5.19 1.00
C MET A 287 -1.45 4.21 0.98
N ALA A 288 -2.04 3.92 -0.18
CA ALA A 288 -3.05 2.89 -0.30
C ALA A 288 -2.43 1.48 -0.19
N TYR A 289 -3.28 0.46 -0.09
CA TYR A 289 -2.86 -0.92 0.10
C TYR A 289 -1.75 -1.32 -0.89
N GLN A 290 -0.66 -1.90 -0.36
CA GLN A 290 0.51 -2.31 -1.13
C GLN A 290 1.18 -1.21 -1.96
N GLY A 291 1.21 0.02 -1.46
CA GLY A 291 1.82 1.14 -2.16
C GLY A 291 0.94 1.72 -3.27
N GLY A 292 -0.36 1.39 -3.26
CA GLY A 292 -1.30 1.78 -4.31
C GLY A 292 -1.73 0.66 -5.23
N ASN A 293 -1.47 -0.62 -4.88
CA ASN A 293 -1.91 -1.78 -5.66
C ASN A 293 -1.51 -1.76 -7.14
N GLY A 294 -0.45 -1.06 -7.54
CA GLY A 294 -0.11 -0.90 -8.95
C GLY A 294 -1.13 -0.09 -9.75
N LEU A 295 -1.95 0.74 -9.09
CA LEU A 295 -2.90 1.64 -9.75
C LEU A 295 -2.19 2.62 -10.68
N LEU A 296 -2.68 2.77 -11.90
CA LEU A 296 -2.28 3.81 -12.83
C LEU A 296 -3.50 4.60 -13.30
N GLY A 297 -3.24 5.75 -13.91
CA GLY A 297 -4.25 6.62 -14.46
C GLY A 297 -4.29 6.60 -15.98
N LEU A 298 -5.49 6.68 -16.56
CA LEU A 298 -5.73 6.86 -17.98
C LEU A 298 -6.66 8.04 -18.18
N ILE A 299 -6.16 9.13 -18.77
CA ILE A 299 -6.96 10.31 -19.07
C ILE A 299 -7.38 10.28 -20.53
N GLU A 300 -8.65 10.03 -20.78
CA GLU A 300 -9.25 10.10 -22.11
C GLU A 300 -9.65 11.54 -22.46
N PHE A 301 -9.27 11.93 -23.67
CA PHE A 301 -9.66 13.16 -24.33
C PHE A 301 -10.70 12.83 -25.40
N ASP A 302 -11.99 13.04 -25.13
CA ASP A 302 -13.04 12.93 -26.15
C ASP A 302 -13.27 14.30 -26.81
N LEU A 303 -12.50 14.54 -27.88
CA LEU A 303 -12.44 15.83 -28.56
C LEU A 303 -13.78 16.20 -29.20
N THR A 304 -14.48 15.21 -29.76
CA THR A 304 -15.80 15.41 -30.38
C THR A 304 -16.94 15.40 -29.37
N GLY A 305 -16.82 14.62 -28.30
CA GLY A 305 -17.76 14.57 -27.18
C GLY A 305 -17.68 15.79 -26.27
N ASN A 306 -16.58 16.55 -26.35
CA ASN A 306 -16.25 17.65 -25.45
C ASN A 306 -16.20 17.21 -23.99
N GLU A 307 -15.44 16.13 -23.75
CA GLU A 307 -15.34 15.50 -22.46
C GLU A 307 -13.89 15.14 -22.14
N LEU A 308 -13.51 15.33 -20.88
CA LEU A 308 -12.24 14.88 -20.33
C LEU A 308 -12.55 13.89 -19.20
N GLY A 309 -12.04 12.68 -19.31
CA GLY A 309 -12.31 11.59 -18.36
C GLY A 309 -11.03 11.00 -17.81
N MET A 310 -10.99 10.75 -16.50
CA MET A 310 -9.94 9.99 -15.83
C MET A 310 -10.47 8.63 -15.40
N THR A 311 -9.71 7.58 -15.70
CA THR A 311 -9.97 6.23 -15.22
C THR A 311 -8.74 5.71 -14.49
N ALA A 312 -8.89 5.45 -13.19
CA ALA A 312 -7.91 4.72 -12.40
C ALA A 312 -8.18 3.21 -12.46
N LEU A 313 -7.13 2.41 -12.68
CA LEU A 313 -7.21 0.95 -12.69
C LEU A 313 -5.87 0.30 -12.32
N SER A 314 -5.91 -0.95 -11.88
CA SER A 314 -4.72 -1.71 -11.49
C SER A 314 -4.53 -2.92 -12.40
N PRO A 315 -3.58 -2.89 -13.34
CA PRO A 315 -3.19 -4.10 -14.07
C PRO A 315 -2.58 -5.15 -13.14
N TRP A 316 -1.84 -4.73 -12.13
CA TRP A 316 -1.16 -5.66 -11.23
C TRP A 316 -2.12 -6.51 -10.41
N VAL A 317 -3.24 -5.94 -9.93
CA VAL A 317 -4.30 -6.71 -9.26
C VAL A 317 -4.90 -7.77 -10.20
N ALA A 318 -5.04 -7.49 -11.49
CA ALA A 318 -5.53 -8.47 -12.47
C ALA A 318 -4.56 -9.66 -12.65
N GLU A 319 -3.26 -9.43 -12.43
CA GLU A 319 -2.18 -10.40 -12.62
C GLU A 319 -1.94 -11.29 -11.40
N LYS A 320 -2.35 -10.85 -10.21
CA LYS A 320 -2.12 -11.58 -8.96
C LYS A 320 -2.72 -13.00 -9.01
N PRO A 321 -2.06 -13.99 -8.39
CA PRO A 321 -2.66 -15.31 -8.19
C PRO A 321 -4.01 -15.19 -7.48
N GLN A 322 -5.03 -15.89 -7.98
CA GLN A 322 -6.41 -15.81 -7.46
C GLN A 322 -6.49 -16.07 -5.96
N GLU A 323 -5.69 -17.02 -5.46
CA GLU A 323 -5.63 -17.41 -4.06
C GLU A 323 -4.98 -16.35 -3.14
N SER A 324 -4.28 -15.37 -3.72
CA SER A 324 -3.63 -14.27 -2.99
C SER A 324 -4.49 -13.01 -2.92
N LEU A 325 -5.58 -12.94 -3.70
CA LEU A 325 -6.49 -11.80 -3.72
C LEU A 325 -7.28 -11.71 -2.41
N ASN A 326 -7.42 -10.48 -1.92
CA ASN A 326 -8.19 -10.13 -0.72
C ASN A 326 -9.03 -8.87 -0.96
N GLN A 327 -9.86 -8.50 0.02
CA GLN A 327 -10.81 -7.38 -0.14
C GLN A 327 -10.20 -6.01 -0.44
N PHE A 328 -8.89 -5.81 -0.20
CA PHE A 328 -8.21 -4.57 -0.53
C PHE A 328 -7.67 -4.55 -1.97
N ASP A 329 -7.74 -5.67 -2.70
CA ASP A 329 -7.33 -5.77 -4.10
C ASP A 329 -8.41 -5.18 -5.03
N HIS A 330 -8.43 -3.85 -5.09
CA HIS A 330 -9.32 -3.11 -5.97
C HIS A 330 -8.72 -3.01 -7.37
N LEU A 331 -9.30 -3.78 -8.31
CA LEU A 331 -8.96 -3.69 -9.74
C LEU A 331 -9.25 -2.30 -10.31
N ILE A 332 -10.42 -1.77 -9.97
CA ILE A 332 -10.88 -0.43 -10.31
C ILE A 332 -11.35 0.16 -8.99
N PRO A 333 -10.75 1.27 -8.51
CA PRO A 333 -11.20 1.91 -7.27
C PRO A 333 -12.67 2.33 -7.35
N GLU A 334 -13.40 2.18 -6.25
CA GLU A 334 -14.81 2.58 -6.16
C GLU A 334 -14.99 4.06 -5.77
N GLY A 335 -13.90 4.73 -5.40
CA GLY A 335 -13.89 6.13 -4.99
C GLY A 335 -14.25 7.06 -6.15
N LYS A 336 -15.06 8.08 -5.84
CA LYS A 336 -15.52 9.07 -6.85
C LYS A 336 -14.42 10.01 -7.32
N THR A 337 -13.32 10.07 -6.60
CA THR A 337 -12.21 10.97 -6.90
C THR A 337 -11.11 10.28 -7.72
N ASP A 338 -11.11 8.93 -7.77
CA ASP A 338 -10.17 8.13 -8.55
C ASP A 338 -10.51 8.13 -10.05
N SER A 339 -11.80 8.00 -10.37
CA SER A 339 -12.30 8.05 -11.75
C SER A 339 -13.40 9.10 -11.87
N TRP A 340 -13.24 10.01 -12.81
CA TRP A 340 -14.14 11.16 -12.98
C TRP A 340 -14.25 11.55 -14.45
N THR A 341 -15.27 12.34 -14.74
CA THR A 341 -15.57 12.82 -16.09
C THR A 341 -16.09 14.25 -15.98
N ILE A 342 -15.54 15.16 -16.78
CA ILE A 342 -15.98 16.56 -16.82
C ILE A 342 -16.24 17.03 -18.26
N PRO A 343 -17.24 17.91 -18.47
CA PRO A 343 -17.39 18.62 -19.73
C PRO A 343 -16.17 19.50 -20.00
N PHE A 344 -15.62 19.42 -21.21
CA PHE A 344 -14.47 20.21 -21.62
C PHE A 344 -14.54 20.50 -23.13
N SER A 345 -14.83 21.76 -23.50
CA SER A 345 -14.91 22.18 -24.90
C SER A 345 -13.51 22.50 -25.43
N PHE A 346 -12.87 21.55 -26.12
CA PHE A 346 -11.48 21.69 -26.57
C PHE A 346 -11.30 22.80 -27.61
N GLU A 347 -12.19 22.85 -28.62
CA GLU A 347 -12.15 23.88 -29.67
C GLU A 347 -12.28 25.29 -29.06
N GLU A 348 -13.25 25.49 -28.17
CA GLU A 348 -13.44 26.75 -27.45
C GLU A 348 -12.27 27.06 -26.52
N ARG A 349 -11.73 26.05 -25.83
CA ARG A 349 -10.60 26.24 -24.91
C ARG A 349 -9.34 26.69 -25.64
N PHE A 350 -9.13 26.22 -26.87
CA PHE A 350 -7.90 26.43 -27.62
C PHE A 350 -8.00 27.56 -28.66
N GLU A 351 -9.20 28.07 -28.99
CA GLU A 351 -9.41 29.07 -30.04
C GLU A 351 -8.53 30.32 -29.92
N GLY A 352 -8.18 30.71 -28.69
CA GLY A 352 -7.43 31.93 -28.39
C GLY A 352 -5.95 31.90 -28.79
N PHE A 353 -5.35 30.70 -28.84
CA PHE A 353 -3.92 30.52 -29.11
C PHE A 353 -3.65 29.50 -30.25
N ALA A 354 -4.56 28.56 -30.49
CA ALA A 354 -4.50 27.57 -31.56
C ALA A 354 -5.77 27.63 -32.44
N PRO A 355 -5.99 28.72 -33.22
CA PRO A 355 -7.22 28.91 -33.99
C PRO A 355 -7.42 27.93 -35.16
N GLU A 356 -6.39 27.16 -35.51
CA GLU A 356 -6.45 26.11 -36.53
C GLU A 356 -6.61 24.71 -35.90
N TRP A 357 -6.74 24.62 -34.58
CA TRP A 357 -7.00 23.35 -33.89
C TRP A 357 -8.40 22.85 -34.25
N GLU A 358 -8.49 21.57 -34.61
CA GLU A 358 -9.75 20.87 -34.87
C GLU A 358 -9.66 19.44 -34.36
N ALA A 359 -10.78 18.88 -33.90
CA ALA A 359 -10.84 17.46 -33.57
C ALA A 359 -10.57 16.60 -34.82
N GLY A 360 -9.97 15.44 -34.61
CA GLY A 360 -9.69 14.46 -35.67
C GLY A 360 -10.94 13.75 -36.20
N ASP A 361 -10.70 12.67 -36.95
CA ASP A 361 -11.78 11.84 -37.47
C ASP A 361 -12.45 11.05 -36.33
N ALA A 362 -13.79 10.99 -36.33
CA ALA A 362 -14.54 10.33 -35.27
C ALA A 362 -14.63 8.81 -35.46
N ASP A 363 -13.49 8.13 -35.36
CA ASP A 363 -13.32 6.70 -35.64
C ASP A 363 -12.96 5.86 -34.40
N ASP A 364 -12.78 6.48 -33.22
CA ASP A 364 -12.31 5.84 -32.00
C ASP A 364 -13.43 5.36 -31.06
N PRO A 365 -13.26 4.20 -30.41
CA PRO A 365 -14.15 3.75 -29.34
C PRO A 365 -13.96 4.57 -28.06
N ASP A 366 -14.81 4.34 -27.06
CA ASP A 366 -14.59 4.80 -25.70
C ASP A 366 -13.42 3.98 -25.09
N TYR A 367 -12.26 4.62 -24.96
CA TYR A 367 -11.02 3.99 -24.49
C TYR A 367 -11.07 3.70 -22.99
N SER A 368 -11.79 4.50 -22.22
CA SER A 368 -12.02 4.31 -20.80
C SER A 368 -12.88 3.07 -20.53
N ALA A 369 -13.91 2.82 -21.34
CA ALA A 369 -14.70 1.60 -21.30
C ALA A 369 -13.87 0.39 -21.75
N LEU A 370 -13.09 0.53 -22.82
CA LEU A 370 -12.23 -0.53 -23.34
C LEU A 370 -11.13 -0.91 -22.33
N ALA A 371 -10.49 0.05 -21.67
CA ALA A 371 -9.47 -0.21 -20.66
C ALA A 371 -10.03 -0.98 -19.46
N ARG A 372 -11.25 -0.63 -19.01
CA ARG A 372 -11.97 -1.39 -17.97
C ARG A 372 -12.28 -2.81 -18.42
N GLU A 373 -12.65 -3.03 -19.68
CA GLU A 373 -12.86 -4.36 -20.25
C GLU A 373 -11.56 -5.19 -20.28
N ILE A 374 -10.47 -4.59 -20.76
CA ILE A 374 -9.15 -5.23 -20.85
C ILE A 374 -8.71 -5.69 -19.45
N VAL A 375 -8.69 -4.79 -18.47
CA VAL A 375 -8.18 -5.10 -17.13
C VAL A 375 -9.08 -6.10 -16.38
N SER A 376 -10.39 -6.10 -16.67
CA SER A 376 -11.35 -7.03 -16.04
C SER A 376 -11.36 -8.43 -16.68
N THR A 377 -10.67 -8.62 -17.80
CA THR A 377 -10.71 -9.89 -18.53
C THR A 377 -10.05 -11.02 -17.72
N GLY A 378 -10.87 -11.96 -17.24
CA GLY A 378 -10.40 -13.11 -16.47
C GLY A 378 -10.26 -12.86 -14.97
N TYR A 379 -10.41 -11.61 -14.52
CA TYR A 379 -10.42 -11.26 -13.10
C TYR A 379 -11.69 -11.78 -12.42
N VAL A 380 -11.52 -12.38 -11.24
CA VAL A 380 -12.62 -12.77 -10.36
C VAL A 380 -12.38 -12.11 -9.01
N PRO A 381 -13.23 -11.16 -8.58
CA PRO A 381 -13.03 -10.47 -7.32
C PRO A 381 -13.08 -11.46 -6.15
N PRO A 382 -12.27 -11.26 -5.10
CA PRO A 382 -12.34 -12.09 -3.91
C PRO A 382 -13.71 -11.89 -3.23
N THR A 383 -14.33 -12.99 -2.82
CA THR A 383 -15.59 -12.99 -2.07
C THR A 383 -15.45 -13.89 -0.86
N ILE A 384 -15.99 -13.46 0.28
CA ILE A 384 -16.13 -14.35 1.42
C ILE A 384 -17.22 -15.37 1.09
N GLU A 385 -16.81 -16.63 0.90
CA GLU A 385 -17.72 -17.72 0.64
C GLU A 385 -18.50 -18.09 1.90
N SER A 386 -19.72 -18.61 1.75
CA SER A 386 -20.54 -18.99 2.90
C SER A 386 -19.90 -20.04 3.81
N GLY A 387 -18.97 -20.84 3.30
CA GLY A 387 -18.20 -21.81 4.09
C GLY A 387 -17.11 -21.16 4.96
N GLN A 388 -16.73 -19.92 4.67
CA GLN A 388 -15.76 -19.16 5.45
C GLN A 388 -16.42 -18.42 6.62
N LEU A 389 -17.75 -18.38 6.70
CA LEU A 389 -18.46 -17.79 7.84
C LEU A 389 -18.50 -18.77 9.03
N PRO A 390 -18.34 -18.30 10.27
CA PRO A 390 -18.40 -19.17 11.44
C PRO A 390 -19.82 -19.69 11.66
N VAL A 391 -19.96 -20.98 11.97
CA VAL A 391 -21.29 -21.58 12.20
C VAL A 391 -21.79 -21.44 13.63
N ASP A 392 -20.87 -21.29 14.59
CA ASP A 392 -21.15 -21.05 16.01
C ASP A 392 -19.93 -20.50 16.75
N GLU A 393 -20.09 -20.20 18.05
CA GLU A 393 -19.04 -19.61 18.90
C GLU A 393 -17.80 -20.50 19.10
N GLN A 394 -17.80 -21.74 18.62
CA GLN A 394 -16.68 -22.68 18.72
C GLN A 394 -15.94 -22.89 17.41
N ASP A 395 -16.43 -22.32 16.30
CA ASP A 395 -15.91 -22.52 14.96
C ASP A 395 -14.72 -21.60 14.65
N TYR A 396 -13.62 -21.87 15.35
CA TYR A 396 -12.30 -21.27 15.12
C TYR A 396 -11.21 -22.30 15.42
N PRO A 397 -10.02 -22.18 14.84
CA PRO A 397 -8.92 -23.11 15.11
C PRO A 397 -8.51 -23.08 16.58
N LYS A 398 -8.53 -24.24 17.23
CA LYS A 398 -8.02 -24.39 18.59
C LYS A 398 -6.53 -24.71 18.51
N VAL A 399 -5.68 -23.79 18.99
CA VAL A 399 -4.24 -23.97 18.98
C VAL A 399 -3.74 -24.23 20.40
N ASP A 400 -3.07 -25.36 20.60
CA ASP A 400 -2.68 -25.87 21.93
C ASP A 400 -1.74 -24.92 22.71
N ASN A 401 -1.02 -24.03 22.02
CA ASN A 401 -0.07 -23.09 22.58
C ASN A 401 -0.65 -21.66 22.72
N THR A 402 -1.98 -21.54 22.82
CA THR A 402 -2.66 -20.27 23.08
C THR A 402 -2.35 -19.79 24.50
N ALA A 403 -1.69 -18.63 24.64
CA ALA A 403 -1.34 -18.06 25.94
C ALA A 403 -2.53 -17.33 26.58
N ALA A 404 -3.30 -16.59 25.78
CA ALA A 404 -4.58 -15.99 26.19
C ALA A 404 -5.53 -15.83 24.98
N HIS A 405 -6.83 -15.95 25.22
CA HIS A 405 -7.88 -15.67 24.22
C HIS A 405 -9.05 -14.96 24.91
N TRP A 406 -9.08 -13.65 24.83
CA TRP A 406 -10.12 -12.80 25.41
C TRP A 406 -11.30 -12.67 24.46
N ARG A 407 -12.51 -12.94 24.98
CA ARG A 407 -13.75 -12.95 24.17
C ARG A 407 -14.79 -11.97 24.72
N PRO A 408 -14.80 -10.70 24.26
CA PRO A 408 -15.78 -9.69 24.68
C PRO A 408 -17.24 -10.14 24.47
N GLY A 409 -17.53 -10.96 23.47
CA GLY A 409 -18.85 -11.53 23.24
C GLY A 409 -19.36 -12.39 24.40
N GLN A 410 -18.46 -12.87 25.27
CA GLN A 410 -18.76 -13.63 26.48
C GLN A 410 -18.63 -12.81 27.78
N ALA A 411 -18.50 -11.48 27.68
CA ALA A 411 -18.33 -10.60 28.83
C ALA A 411 -19.47 -10.72 29.83
N THR A 412 -19.13 -10.66 31.13
CA THR A 412 -20.11 -10.77 32.22
C THR A 412 -20.03 -9.62 33.21
N ALA A 413 -21.18 -9.12 33.64
CA ALA A 413 -21.32 -8.21 34.78
C ALA A 413 -22.16 -8.91 35.86
N ASP A 414 -21.68 -8.90 37.11
CA ASP A 414 -22.29 -9.62 38.24
C ASP A 414 -22.59 -11.11 37.94
N GLY A 415 -21.72 -11.75 37.13
CA GLY A 415 -21.85 -13.14 36.73
C GLY A 415 -22.95 -13.43 35.70
N LYS A 416 -23.47 -12.41 35.02
CA LYS A 416 -24.43 -12.53 33.91
C LYS A 416 -23.80 -12.04 32.62
N ARG A 417 -23.98 -12.78 31.53
CA ARG A 417 -23.57 -12.35 30.18
C ARG A 417 -24.29 -11.05 29.82
N LEU A 418 -23.55 -10.11 29.24
CA LEU A 418 -24.12 -8.89 28.68
C LEU A 418 -24.92 -9.20 27.41
N THR A 419 -25.84 -8.30 27.08
CA THR A 419 -26.64 -8.30 25.86
C THR A 419 -26.54 -6.94 25.17
N ASP A 420 -26.89 -6.87 23.88
CA ASP A 420 -26.71 -5.67 23.06
C ASP A 420 -27.26 -4.40 23.76
N GLY A 421 -26.41 -3.38 23.84
CA GLY A 421 -26.68 -2.10 24.49
C GLY A 421 -26.48 -2.08 26.02
N ASP A 422 -26.18 -3.21 26.66
CA ASP A 422 -25.88 -3.22 28.10
C ASP A 422 -24.59 -2.43 28.39
N THR A 423 -24.59 -1.71 29.51
CA THR A 423 -23.37 -1.07 30.02
C THR A 423 -22.41 -2.11 30.59
N ALA A 424 -21.18 -2.12 30.07
CA ALA A 424 -20.13 -3.01 30.54
C ALA A 424 -19.42 -2.40 31.76
N GLY A 425 -20.14 -2.12 32.85
CA GLY A 425 -19.67 -1.30 33.99
C GLY A 425 -18.45 -1.82 34.75
N VAL A 426 -17.92 -1.03 35.71
CA VAL A 426 -16.75 -1.40 36.54
C VAL A 426 -16.91 -2.81 37.11
N GLY A 427 -15.84 -3.62 37.00
CA GLY A 427 -15.85 -5.01 37.42
C GLY A 427 -16.46 -6.01 36.42
N THR A 428 -16.94 -5.55 35.26
CA THR A 428 -17.24 -6.42 34.11
C THR A 428 -16.00 -7.24 33.77
N VAL A 429 -16.19 -8.52 33.47
CA VAL A 429 -15.13 -9.47 33.16
C VAL A 429 -15.22 -9.89 31.71
N ILE A 430 -14.11 -9.75 30.97
CA ILE A 430 -13.91 -10.40 29.66
C ILE A 430 -13.18 -11.73 29.94
N PRO A 431 -13.80 -12.88 29.65
CA PRO A 431 -13.19 -14.16 29.96
C PRO A 431 -12.02 -14.48 29.03
N ASP A 432 -10.97 -15.10 29.59
CA ASP A 432 -9.92 -15.80 28.86
C ASP A 432 -10.33 -17.27 28.64
N VAL A 433 -10.65 -17.62 27.39
CA VAL A 433 -11.11 -18.97 27.04
C VAL A 433 -9.98 -19.96 26.75
N SER A 434 -8.71 -19.55 26.87
CA SER A 434 -7.56 -20.46 26.76
C SER A 434 -7.49 -21.47 27.91
N GLY A 435 -8.09 -21.14 29.05
CA GLY A 435 -8.06 -21.95 30.27
C GLY A 435 -6.88 -21.62 31.21
N HIS A 436 -6.12 -20.57 30.92
CA HIS A 436 -4.98 -20.13 31.74
C HIS A 436 -5.35 -19.08 32.81
N GLY A 437 -6.58 -18.57 32.78
CA GLY A 437 -7.11 -17.69 33.83
C GLY A 437 -6.65 -16.25 33.69
N ASN A 438 -6.33 -15.80 32.48
CA ASN A 438 -5.91 -14.44 32.19
C ASN A 438 -7.11 -13.50 31.96
N ASP A 439 -8.23 -13.71 32.66
CA ASP A 439 -9.43 -12.88 32.50
C ASP A 439 -9.10 -11.38 32.66
N MET A 440 -9.69 -10.54 31.81
CA MET A 440 -9.58 -9.09 31.95
C MET A 440 -10.78 -8.53 32.71
N LYS A 441 -10.56 -7.46 33.48
CA LYS A 441 -11.61 -6.77 34.24
C LYS A 441 -11.62 -5.29 33.94
N ARG A 442 -12.81 -4.70 33.86
CA ARG A 442 -12.94 -3.24 33.71
C ARG A 442 -12.39 -2.54 34.95
N ALA A 443 -11.43 -1.64 34.74
CA ALA A 443 -10.79 -0.86 35.78
C ALA A 443 -11.75 0.15 36.44
N GLU A 444 -11.36 0.62 37.63
CA GLU A 444 -12.09 1.65 38.37
C GLU A 444 -12.06 3.01 37.65
N LEU A 445 -13.20 3.70 37.63
CA LEU A 445 -13.32 5.00 36.98
C LEU A 445 -12.40 6.05 37.63
N ASN A 446 -11.82 6.92 36.80
CA ASN A 446 -11.08 8.11 37.23
C ASN A 446 -9.88 7.79 38.15
N THR A 447 -9.16 6.72 37.80
CA THR A 447 -7.92 6.28 38.45
C THR A 447 -6.74 6.35 37.48
N ARG A 448 -5.49 6.26 37.97
CA ARG A 448 -4.26 6.27 37.14
C ARG A 448 -4.26 7.35 36.04
N GLY A 449 -4.49 8.60 36.44
CA GLY A 449 -4.51 9.74 35.53
C GLY A 449 -5.82 9.99 34.77
N ALA A 450 -6.73 9.02 34.70
CA ALA A 450 -8.04 9.18 34.07
C ALA A 450 -8.95 10.17 34.83
N SER A 451 -9.77 10.92 34.10
CA SER A 451 -10.72 11.90 34.63
C SER A 451 -11.94 12.04 33.71
N GLY A 452 -13.12 12.19 34.30
CA GLY A 452 -14.39 12.35 33.57
C GLY A 452 -15.03 11.05 33.06
N ALA A 453 -14.36 9.90 33.19
CA ALA A 453 -14.87 8.59 32.76
C ALA A 453 -16.19 8.22 33.47
N GLN A 454 -17.13 7.67 32.70
CA GLN A 454 -18.45 7.22 33.13
C GLN A 454 -18.65 5.72 32.83
N GLU A 455 -19.58 5.09 33.56
CA GLU A 455 -19.95 3.69 33.34
C GLU A 455 -20.40 3.43 31.90
N ASP A 456 -21.24 4.30 31.34
CA ASP A 456 -21.85 4.14 30.02
C ASP A 456 -20.91 4.49 28.85
N ASP A 457 -19.66 4.85 29.11
CA ASP A 457 -18.63 5.04 28.08
C ASP A 457 -18.19 3.73 27.43
N VAL A 458 -18.49 2.58 28.05
CA VAL A 458 -18.28 1.25 27.45
C VAL A 458 -19.57 0.45 27.46
N THR A 459 -19.99 -0.02 26.29
CA THR A 459 -21.21 -0.83 26.10
C THR A 459 -20.91 -2.11 25.35
N TYR A 460 -21.68 -3.16 25.61
CA TYR A 460 -21.67 -4.38 24.82
C TYR A 460 -22.46 -4.20 23.53
N SER A 461 -22.00 -4.81 22.45
CA SER A 461 -22.76 -4.95 21.20
C SER A 461 -22.72 -6.38 20.68
N ASP A 462 -23.78 -6.82 19.99
CA ASP A 462 -23.79 -8.07 19.23
C ASP A 462 -23.16 -7.95 17.84
N ASP A 463 -22.70 -6.75 17.46
CA ASP A 463 -21.96 -6.50 16.22
C ASP A 463 -20.51 -7.01 16.29
N THR A 464 -20.08 -7.70 15.23
CA THR A 464 -18.76 -8.32 15.11
C THR A 464 -18.28 -8.30 13.67
N HIS A 465 -16.97 -8.47 13.48
CA HIS A 465 -16.42 -8.85 12.19
C HIS A 465 -17.09 -10.14 11.69
N GLU A 466 -17.45 -10.23 10.40
CA GLU A 466 -18.21 -11.37 9.85
C GLU A 466 -17.47 -12.71 9.94
N LEU A 467 -16.13 -12.67 9.93
CA LEU A 467 -15.26 -13.81 10.16
C LEU A 467 -14.90 -14.07 11.63
N SER A 468 -15.33 -13.25 12.59
CA SER A 468 -15.13 -13.56 14.01
C SER A 468 -16.18 -14.58 14.45
N SER A 469 -15.74 -15.58 15.20
CA SER A 469 -16.66 -16.56 15.80
C SER A 469 -17.26 -16.07 17.11
N ASP A 470 -16.84 -14.93 17.65
CA ASP A 470 -17.40 -14.41 18.90
C ASP A 470 -18.83 -13.89 18.70
N ALA A 471 -19.60 -13.84 19.79
CA ALA A 471 -21.01 -13.44 19.72
C ALA A 471 -21.25 -11.94 19.89
N GLY A 472 -20.18 -11.16 20.06
CA GLY A 472 -20.28 -9.73 20.30
C GLY A 472 -18.93 -9.07 20.56
N SER A 473 -18.98 -7.77 20.79
CA SER A 473 -17.85 -6.88 21.00
C SER A 473 -18.11 -5.91 22.16
N LEU A 474 -17.08 -5.17 22.56
CA LEU A 474 -17.22 -4.02 23.45
C LEU A 474 -16.92 -2.74 22.67
N ASN A 475 -17.73 -1.72 22.89
CA ASN A 475 -17.64 -0.42 22.21
C ASN A 475 -17.27 0.68 23.21
N TRP A 476 -16.18 1.39 22.94
CA TRP A 476 -15.70 2.56 23.67
C TRP A 476 -16.13 3.83 22.96
N ARG A 477 -16.72 4.76 23.72
CA ARG A 477 -17.26 6.01 23.20
C ARG A 477 -17.07 7.16 24.16
N ASN A 478 -17.29 8.38 23.67
CA ASN A 478 -17.13 9.62 24.44
C ASN A 478 -15.72 9.76 25.05
N VAL A 479 -14.72 9.26 24.35
CA VAL A 479 -13.34 9.30 24.80
C VAL A 479 -12.68 10.63 24.43
N ASP A 480 -11.69 11.03 25.21
CA ASP A 480 -10.96 12.28 24.99
C ASP A 480 -9.58 12.19 25.65
N SER A 481 -8.54 12.26 24.82
CA SER A 481 -7.13 12.18 25.25
C SER A 481 -6.70 13.41 26.06
N GLU A 482 -7.17 14.62 25.69
CA GLU A 482 -6.81 15.87 26.34
C GLU A 482 -7.39 15.97 27.75
N SER A 483 -8.69 15.67 27.89
CA SER A 483 -9.34 15.65 29.21
C SER A 483 -9.06 14.37 30.00
N LYS A 484 -8.38 13.40 29.38
CA LYS A 484 -8.09 12.07 29.91
C LYS A 484 -9.36 11.31 30.29
N ARG A 485 -10.40 11.40 29.46
CA ARG A 485 -11.60 10.58 29.60
C ARG A 485 -11.38 9.25 28.88
N LEU A 486 -10.89 8.27 29.62
CA LEU A 486 -10.60 6.92 29.12
C LEU A 486 -11.10 5.83 30.08
N ASN A 487 -11.39 4.67 29.50
CA ASN A 487 -11.78 3.44 30.19
C ASN A 487 -10.99 2.29 29.58
N TRP A 488 -10.61 1.30 30.38
CA TRP A 488 -9.91 0.12 29.89
C TRP A 488 -10.30 -1.12 30.70
N PHE A 489 -9.98 -2.27 30.12
CA PHE A 489 -9.95 -3.56 30.81
C PHE A 489 -8.50 -3.96 31.01
N GLU A 490 -8.22 -4.66 32.11
CA GLU A 490 -6.88 -5.14 32.43
C GLU A 490 -6.86 -6.56 32.96
N THR A 491 -5.79 -7.29 32.67
CA THR A 491 -5.54 -8.58 33.32
C THR A 491 -5.25 -8.40 34.82
N ALA A 492 -5.47 -9.45 35.60
CA ALA A 492 -5.00 -9.45 36.99
C ALA A 492 -3.47 -9.31 37.05
N SER A 493 -2.94 -8.66 38.09
CA SER A 493 -1.48 -8.45 38.21
C SER A 493 -0.67 -9.75 38.34
N ASP A 494 -1.32 -10.86 38.70
CA ASP A 494 -0.74 -12.21 38.79
C ASP A 494 -1.15 -13.12 37.63
N ALA A 495 -1.76 -12.57 36.56
CA ALA A 495 -2.05 -13.32 35.34
C ALA A 495 -0.74 -13.81 34.69
N VAL A 496 -0.73 -15.08 34.25
CA VAL A 496 0.49 -15.73 33.75
C VAL A 496 1.00 -15.04 32.48
N VAL A 497 0.09 -14.60 31.60
CA VAL A 497 0.42 -13.92 30.33
C VAL A 497 1.19 -12.59 30.50
N ASN A 498 1.18 -12.00 31.70
CA ASN A 498 1.95 -10.78 31.99
C ASN A 498 3.46 -11.08 32.01
N GLU A 499 3.87 -12.28 32.41
CA GLU A 499 5.28 -12.68 32.51
C GLU A 499 5.86 -13.23 31.19
N GLU A 500 5.00 -13.54 30.21
CA GLU A 500 5.42 -14.21 28.96
C GLU A 500 6.30 -13.30 28.09
N THR A 501 7.42 -13.85 27.61
CA THR A 501 8.37 -13.15 26.73
C THR A 501 8.31 -13.62 25.29
N PHE A 502 7.60 -14.72 25.00
CA PHE A 502 7.39 -15.24 23.64
C PHE A 502 8.69 -15.44 22.85
N GLU A 503 9.77 -15.91 23.50
CA GLU A 503 11.11 -16.07 22.88
C GLU A 503 11.11 -16.95 21.61
N ASP A 504 10.20 -17.92 21.54
CA ASP A 504 10.02 -18.79 20.35
C ASP A 504 9.04 -18.18 19.31
N GLY A 505 8.81 -16.87 19.36
CA GLY A 505 7.85 -16.15 18.51
C GLY A 505 6.45 -16.06 19.10
N TYR A 506 5.58 -15.33 18.42
CA TYR A 506 4.17 -15.19 18.78
C TYR A 506 3.28 -14.90 17.58
N THR A 507 2.00 -15.21 17.71
CA THR A 507 0.95 -14.59 16.90
C THR A 507 -0.02 -13.89 17.82
N PHE A 508 -0.15 -12.58 17.64
CA PHE A 508 -1.17 -11.76 18.26
C PHE A 508 -2.22 -11.43 17.21
N GLU A 509 -3.50 -11.65 17.48
CA GLU A 509 -4.55 -11.26 16.56
C GLU A 509 -5.76 -10.67 17.30
N THR A 510 -6.45 -9.75 16.65
CA THR A 510 -7.60 -9.04 17.24
C THR A 510 -8.57 -8.58 16.17
N PHE A 511 -9.84 -8.45 16.52
CA PHE A 511 -10.82 -7.75 15.71
C PHE A 511 -11.04 -6.33 16.26
N ILE A 512 -10.97 -5.33 15.40
CA ILE A 512 -11.17 -3.92 15.77
C ILE A 512 -12.07 -3.22 14.74
N ARG A 513 -12.80 -2.19 15.18
CA ARG A 513 -13.53 -1.27 14.32
C ARG A 513 -13.32 0.15 14.83
N ILE A 514 -12.77 1.01 13.99
CA ILE A 514 -12.58 2.43 14.28
C ILE A 514 -13.92 3.14 14.13
N ASP A 515 -14.31 3.95 15.11
CA ASP A 515 -15.57 4.71 15.02
C ASP A 515 -15.52 5.75 13.90
N ASP A 516 -16.66 6.05 13.26
CA ASP A 516 -16.75 7.06 12.21
C ASP A 516 -16.37 8.47 12.69
N SER A 517 -16.45 8.73 14.00
CA SER A 517 -15.97 9.96 14.62
C SER A 517 -14.45 10.07 14.76
N PHE A 518 -13.67 9.14 14.20
CA PHE A 518 -12.21 9.32 14.11
C PHE A 518 -11.84 10.59 13.32
N ASP A 519 -11.02 11.42 13.94
CA ASP A 519 -10.50 12.68 13.41
C ASP A 519 -9.09 12.98 13.98
N GLY A 520 -8.59 14.19 13.74
CA GLY A 520 -7.29 14.61 14.25
C GLY A 520 -7.18 14.67 15.79
N ASP A 521 -8.28 14.68 16.55
CA ASP A 521 -8.26 14.86 18.00
C ASP A 521 -8.18 13.52 18.77
N ASN A 522 -8.60 12.41 18.14
CA ASN A 522 -8.52 11.05 18.71
C ASN A 522 -7.46 10.16 18.05
N HIS A 523 -6.48 10.77 17.37
CA HIS A 523 -5.28 10.10 16.90
C HIS A 523 -4.44 9.49 18.06
N TRP A 524 -3.58 8.53 17.71
CA TRP A 524 -2.78 7.70 18.63
C TRP A 524 -3.60 6.82 19.59
N MET A 525 -4.89 6.64 19.33
CA MET A 525 -5.75 5.78 20.14
C MET A 525 -5.23 4.33 20.18
N GLY A 526 -5.18 3.73 21.38
CA GLY A 526 -4.65 2.38 21.61
C GLY A 526 -5.74 1.35 21.80
N ALA A 527 -5.73 0.27 21.01
CA ALA A 527 -6.66 -0.84 21.15
C ALA A 527 -6.21 -1.80 22.27
N ILE A 528 -4.94 -2.21 22.24
CA ILE A 528 -4.36 -3.19 23.18
C ILE A 528 -2.92 -2.75 23.50
N ALA A 529 -2.51 -2.86 24.76
CA ALA A 529 -1.13 -2.57 25.16
C ALA A 529 -0.64 -3.47 26.30
N ARG A 530 0.68 -3.54 26.49
CA ARG A 530 1.30 -4.02 27.73
C ARG A 530 1.56 -2.84 28.67
N GLU A 531 1.17 -2.96 29.94
CA GLU A 531 1.53 -1.99 30.98
C GLU A 531 3.05 -1.91 31.18
N GLY A 532 3.45 -0.84 31.87
CA GLY A 532 4.83 -0.47 32.11
C GLY A 532 5.36 0.47 31.05
N SER A 533 6.67 0.67 31.07
CA SER A 533 7.39 1.57 30.17
C SER A 533 8.68 0.94 29.64
N ARG A 534 9.09 1.33 28.43
CA ARG A 534 10.37 0.94 27.82
C ARG A 534 11.55 1.26 28.75
N GLY A 535 11.50 2.38 29.46
CA GLY A 535 12.51 2.77 30.44
C GLY A 535 12.67 1.79 31.60
N GLU A 536 11.59 1.15 32.05
CA GLU A 536 11.63 0.16 33.15
C GLU A 536 12.28 -1.16 32.73
N ILE A 537 12.19 -1.52 31.45
CA ILE A 537 12.84 -2.69 30.86
C ILE A 537 14.24 -2.39 30.30
N GLY A 538 14.74 -1.16 30.47
CA GLY A 538 16.11 -0.77 30.17
C GLY A 538 16.33 -0.19 28.76
N VAL A 539 15.26 0.22 28.07
CA VAL A 539 15.31 0.85 26.75
C VAL A 539 15.26 2.37 26.90
N GLU A 540 16.25 3.07 26.35
CA GLU A 540 16.31 4.55 26.43
C GLU A 540 15.50 5.23 25.32
N ALA A 541 15.39 4.59 24.15
CA ALA A 541 14.59 5.08 23.04
C ALA A 541 13.11 5.09 23.42
N GLU A 542 12.47 6.27 23.32
CA GLU A 542 11.05 6.45 23.64
C GLU A 542 10.67 5.83 24.98
N ALA A 543 11.48 6.06 26.01
CA ALA A 543 11.39 5.39 27.31
C ALA A 543 10.00 5.45 27.98
N SER A 544 9.16 6.41 27.60
CA SER A 544 7.78 6.61 28.09
C SER A 544 6.74 5.70 27.43
N GLU A 545 7.06 5.08 26.30
CA GLU A 545 6.16 4.15 25.59
C GLU A 545 6.02 2.81 26.31
N PRO A 546 4.91 2.07 26.09
CA PRO A 546 4.77 0.71 26.59
C PRO A 546 5.76 -0.25 25.92
N PRO A 547 6.00 -1.43 26.53
CA PRO A 547 6.73 -2.51 25.88
C PRO A 547 6.09 -3.01 24.58
N ALA A 548 4.75 -2.94 24.48
CA ALA A 548 4.01 -3.33 23.28
C ALA A 548 2.67 -2.56 23.20
N THR A 549 2.25 -2.12 22.02
CA THR A 549 0.94 -1.52 21.79
C THR A 549 0.48 -1.65 20.34
N LEU A 550 -0.82 -1.91 20.15
CA LEU A 550 -1.54 -1.73 18.90
C LEU A 550 -2.30 -0.40 18.96
N ALA A 551 -1.90 0.55 18.13
CA ALA A 551 -2.47 1.90 18.10
C ALA A 551 -2.86 2.35 16.68
N VAL A 552 -3.55 3.48 16.57
CA VAL A 552 -3.95 4.12 15.30
C VAL A 552 -3.34 5.51 15.21
N SER A 553 -2.54 5.80 14.18
CA SER A 553 -1.88 7.10 14.01
C SER A 553 -2.83 8.21 13.57
N SER A 554 -2.31 9.44 13.46
CA SER A 554 -3.05 10.58 12.88
C SER A 554 -3.40 10.40 11.41
N LEU A 555 -2.70 9.52 10.69
CA LEU A 555 -3.00 9.16 9.31
C LEU A 555 -3.93 7.93 9.23
N ARG A 556 -4.50 7.52 10.37
CA ARG A 556 -5.37 6.34 10.51
C ARG A 556 -4.69 5.05 10.04
N GLU A 557 -3.38 4.96 10.24
CA GLU A 557 -2.60 3.73 10.05
C GLU A 557 -2.56 2.95 11.36
N LEU A 558 -2.64 1.62 11.29
CA LEU A 558 -2.39 0.76 12.43
C LEU A 558 -0.88 0.70 12.69
N GLN A 559 -0.51 0.83 13.96
CA GLN A 559 0.85 0.68 14.45
C GLN A 559 0.91 -0.48 15.44
N TRP A 560 1.76 -1.47 15.17
CA TRP A 560 2.21 -2.40 16.22
C TRP A 560 3.61 -1.99 16.65
N SER A 561 3.70 -1.28 17.77
CA SER A 561 4.96 -0.83 18.37
C SER A 561 5.35 -1.81 19.47
N ALA A 562 6.52 -2.44 19.36
CA ALA A 562 6.95 -3.48 20.28
C ALA A 562 8.46 -3.51 20.48
N VAL A 563 8.87 -3.84 21.71
CA VAL A 563 10.27 -4.14 22.06
C VAL A 563 10.49 -5.65 21.98
N ALA A 564 11.39 -6.07 21.10
CA ALA A 564 11.80 -7.46 20.99
C ALA A 564 12.73 -7.88 22.14
N THR A 565 12.82 -9.18 22.42
CA THR A 565 13.77 -9.72 23.41
C THR A 565 15.14 -10.02 22.81
N GLU A 566 15.21 -10.25 21.50
CA GLU A 566 16.42 -10.45 20.71
C GLU A 566 16.33 -9.64 19.41
N GLY A 567 17.47 -9.20 18.86
CA GLY A 567 17.53 -8.37 17.65
C GLY A 567 17.28 -6.87 17.93
N GLN A 568 16.21 -6.29 17.36
CA GLN A 568 15.77 -4.91 17.51
C GLN A 568 15.19 -4.64 18.90
N THR A 569 16.05 -4.65 19.92
CA THR A 569 15.66 -4.51 21.33
C THR A 569 15.42 -3.06 21.78
N GLU A 570 15.53 -2.06 20.90
CA GLU A 570 15.25 -0.64 21.23
C GLU A 570 13.79 -0.24 20.94
N GLY A 571 13.00 -1.18 20.41
CA GLY A 571 11.64 -0.91 19.92
C GLY A 571 11.61 -0.73 18.40
N ALA A 572 10.64 -1.38 17.77
CA ALA A 572 10.35 -1.26 16.36
C ALA A 572 8.84 -1.18 16.13
N SER A 573 8.42 -0.76 14.93
CA SER A 573 7.00 -0.65 14.61
C SER A 573 6.68 -1.22 13.23
N ASN A 574 5.65 -2.07 13.19
CA ASN A 574 4.92 -2.37 11.97
C ASN A 574 3.87 -1.30 11.73
N TRP A 575 3.60 -1.02 10.46
CA TRP A 575 2.74 0.09 10.06
C TRP A 575 1.84 -0.26 8.86
N SER A 576 0.52 -0.32 9.05
CA SER A 576 -0.41 -0.58 7.94
C SER A 576 -0.55 0.63 7.01
N HIS A 577 -1.20 0.45 5.86
CA HIS A 577 -1.78 1.55 5.10
C HIS A 577 -2.88 2.27 5.92
N GLU A 578 -3.40 3.37 5.41
CA GLU A 578 -4.60 4.00 5.97
C GLU A 578 -5.77 2.99 5.95
N VAL A 579 -6.36 2.70 7.10
CA VAL A 579 -7.47 1.72 7.21
C VAL A 579 -8.83 2.41 7.22
N PRO A 580 -9.95 1.77 6.81
CA PRO A 580 -11.26 2.40 6.80
C PRO A 580 -11.81 2.69 8.21
N LYS A 581 -12.68 3.70 8.30
CA LYS A 581 -13.54 3.95 9.47
C LYS A 581 -14.81 3.14 9.33
N ASP A 582 -15.46 2.87 10.45
CA ASP A 582 -16.76 2.21 10.53
C ASP A 582 -16.81 0.79 9.94
N GLU A 583 -15.65 0.19 9.72
CA GLU A 583 -15.48 -1.16 9.19
C GLU A 583 -14.73 -2.04 10.18
N TRP A 584 -15.12 -3.31 10.24
CA TRP A 584 -14.43 -4.31 11.03
C TRP A 584 -13.15 -4.77 10.33
N LEU A 585 -12.07 -4.85 11.11
CA LEU A 585 -10.77 -5.30 10.68
C LEU A 585 -10.32 -6.46 11.57
N HIS A 586 -9.88 -7.55 10.97
CA HIS A 586 -9.03 -8.55 11.62
C HIS A 586 -7.57 -8.13 11.48
N VAL A 587 -6.86 -7.98 12.58
CA VAL A 587 -5.43 -7.67 12.59
C VAL A 587 -4.70 -8.87 13.14
N ALA A 588 -3.72 -9.40 12.40
CA ALA A 588 -2.79 -10.42 12.90
C ALA A 588 -1.36 -9.88 12.82
N ILE A 589 -0.60 -10.05 13.89
CA ILE A 589 0.82 -9.77 13.98
C ILE A 589 1.52 -11.09 14.23
N VAL A 590 2.41 -11.47 13.32
CA VAL A 590 3.13 -12.74 13.35
C VAL A 590 4.60 -12.45 13.53
N ASN A 591 5.14 -12.80 14.69
CA ASN A 591 6.58 -12.82 14.92
C ASN A 591 7.12 -14.23 14.68
N ASP A 592 7.89 -14.38 13.61
CA ASP A 592 8.49 -15.64 13.18
C ASP A 592 10.02 -15.59 13.33
N PRO A 593 10.59 -16.23 14.38
CA PRO A 593 12.04 -16.31 14.55
C PRO A 593 12.77 -17.15 13.48
N GLU A 594 12.07 -17.99 12.70
CA GLU A 594 12.70 -18.75 11.61
C GLU A 594 12.97 -17.84 10.40
N GLU A 595 12.06 -16.91 10.13
CA GLU A 595 12.18 -15.90 9.07
C GLU A 595 12.81 -14.58 9.58
N ASP A 596 12.98 -14.45 10.90
CA ASP A 596 13.51 -13.28 11.59
C ASP A 596 12.70 -12.00 11.34
N THR A 597 11.37 -12.15 11.35
CA THR A 597 10.42 -11.09 11.02
C THR A 597 9.36 -10.88 12.10
N VAL A 598 8.82 -9.67 12.13
CA VAL A 598 7.47 -9.38 12.64
C VAL A 598 6.68 -8.82 11.47
N GLU A 599 5.66 -9.54 11.04
CA GLU A 599 4.76 -9.16 9.95
C GLU A 599 3.39 -8.78 10.51
N MET A 600 2.73 -7.82 9.88
CA MET A 600 1.33 -7.48 10.17
C MET A 600 0.44 -7.80 8.98
N PHE A 601 -0.76 -8.27 9.27
CA PHE A 601 -1.81 -8.58 8.31
C PHE A 601 -3.08 -7.87 8.74
N VAL A 602 -3.73 -7.18 7.82
CA VAL A 602 -5.07 -6.59 8.01
C VAL A 602 -6.03 -7.34 7.11
N ASN A 603 -7.09 -7.91 7.66
CA ASN A 603 -8.00 -8.84 6.99
C ASN A 603 -7.29 -9.96 6.21
N GLY A 604 -6.18 -10.43 6.77
CA GLY A 604 -5.30 -11.43 6.16
C GLY A 604 -4.44 -10.93 5.00
N ALA A 605 -4.57 -9.66 4.64
CA ALA A 605 -3.79 -8.98 3.64
C ALA A 605 -2.46 -8.52 4.28
N PRO A 606 -1.29 -8.98 3.81
CA PRO A 606 -0.01 -8.58 4.39
C PRO A 606 0.28 -7.11 4.11
N ILE A 607 0.87 -6.41 5.08
CA ILE A 607 1.37 -5.04 4.90
C ILE A 607 2.84 -5.07 4.41
N LEU A 608 3.37 -3.92 3.99
CA LEU A 608 4.74 -3.83 3.44
C LEU A 608 5.80 -3.46 4.50
N ARG A 609 5.39 -2.83 5.61
CA ARG A 609 6.30 -2.33 6.65
C ARG A 609 6.53 -3.39 7.72
N ASP A 610 7.23 -4.44 7.32
CA ASP A 610 7.66 -5.52 8.20
C ASP A 610 8.89 -5.10 9.02
N VAL A 611 8.99 -5.62 10.24
CA VAL A 611 10.18 -5.45 11.09
C VAL A 611 11.06 -6.69 10.90
N LEU A 612 12.33 -6.47 10.61
CA LEU A 612 13.34 -7.53 10.48
C LEU A 612 14.23 -7.57 11.73
N ASP A 613 14.92 -8.68 11.97
CA ASP A 613 15.86 -8.85 13.10
C ASP A 613 15.17 -8.61 14.44
N ALA A 614 14.02 -9.23 14.68
CA ALA A 614 13.25 -9.02 15.90
C ALA A 614 12.57 -10.31 16.36
N SER A 615 12.85 -10.76 17.58
CA SER A 615 12.26 -11.97 18.14
C SER A 615 11.81 -11.80 19.61
N GLY A 616 10.61 -12.30 19.88
CA GLY A 616 9.94 -12.24 21.16
C GLY A 616 9.35 -10.87 21.50
N LEU A 617 8.82 -10.75 22.70
CA LEU A 617 8.09 -9.58 23.18
C LEU A 617 8.50 -9.28 24.63
N ALA A 618 9.23 -8.19 24.83
CA ALA A 618 9.69 -7.78 26.14
C ALA A 618 8.52 -7.44 27.08
N THR A 619 8.76 -7.51 28.38
CA THR A 619 7.73 -7.26 29.40
C THR A 619 8.30 -6.59 30.65
N ALA A 620 7.55 -5.64 31.19
CA ALA A 620 7.75 -5.11 32.54
C ALA A 620 7.17 -6.05 33.63
N LYS A 621 6.47 -7.12 33.21
CA LYS A 621 5.68 -8.05 34.03
C LYS A 621 4.39 -7.44 34.59
N ASP A 622 3.95 -6.35 33.98
CA ASP A 622 2.71 -5.66 34.32
C ASP A 622 1.53 -6.16 33.45
N PRO A 623 0.28 -5.81 33.81
CA PRO A 623 -0.91 -6.26 33.10
C PRO A 623 -0.95 -5.94 31.60
N TRP A 624 -1.84 -6.63 30.87
CA TRP A 624 -2.28 -6.22 29.54
C TRP A 624 -3.50 -5.31 29.65
N LEU A 625 -3.58 -4.30 28.78
CA LEU A 625 -4.71 -3.38 28.61
C LEU A 625 -5.50 -3.67 27.35
N MET A 626 -6.81 -3.45 27.43
CA MET A 626 -7.71 -3.31 26.29
C MET A 626 -8.52 -2.02 26.40
N GLY A 627 -8.50 -1.19 25.35
CA GLY A 627 -9.22 0.08 25.24
C GLY A 627 -8.40 1.34 25.53
N ALA A 628 -7.09 1.22 25.74
CA ALA A 628 -6.15 2.34 25.88
C ALA A 628 -4.71 1.87 25.63
N THR A 629 -3.80 2.81 25.36
CA THR A 629 -2.34 2.58 25.42
C THR A 629 -1.79 3.05 26.77
N MET A 630 -0.46 3.11 26.90
CA MET A 630 0.25 3.67 28.05
C MET A 630 1.09 4.88 27.64
N TRP A 631 1.28 5.82 28.56
CA TRP A 631 2.28 6.88 28.44
C TRP A 631 2.82 7.24 29.82
N ASP A 632 4.15 7.23 29.99
CA ASP A 632 4.81 7.52 31.27
C ASP A 632 4.29 6.65 32.44
N GLY A 633 3.90 5.39 32.14
CA GLY A 633 3.42 4.42 33.13
C GLY A 633 1.95 4.57 33.56
N ASP A 634 1.21 5.53 33.01
CA ASP A 634 -0.25 5.65 33.20
C ASP A 634 -0.99 5.31 31.89
N PRO A 635 -2.22 4.78 31.95
CA PRO A 635 -3.08 4.64 30.77
C PRO A 635 -3.29 5.98 30.04
N ALA A 636 -3.19 5.96 28.72
CA ALA A 636 -3.29 7.12 27.83
C ALA A 636 -3.95 6.74 26.50
N ASN A 637 -4.20 7.75 25.65
CA ASN A 637 -4.76 7.64 24.29
C ASN A 637 -5.87 6.57 24.17
N PRO A 638 -7.08 6.86 24.66
CA PRO A 638 -8.18 5.91 24.68
C PRO A 638 -8.58 5.42 23.30
N TRP A 639 -9.00 4.16 23.21
CA TRP A 639 -9.68 3.62 22.02
C TRP A 639 -11.01 4.33 21.77
N ASN A 640 -11.28 4.70 20.50
CA ASN A 640 -12.58 5.17 20.03
C ASN A 640 -13.14 4.19 18.99
N GLY A 641 -14.10 3.36 19.39
CA GLY A 641 -14.67 2.32 18.54
C GLY A 641 -14.83 0.98 19.26
N SER A 642 -14.89 -0.10 18.48
CA SER A 642 -15.19 -1.45 18.99
C SER A 642 -13.98 -2.39 18.95
N ILE A 643 -13.87 -3.26 19.96
CA ILE A 643 -12.87 -4.34 20.04
C ILE A 643 -13.62 -5.67 20.22
N GLY A 644 -13.33 -6.62 19.34
CA GLY A 644 -13.85 -7.99 19.34
C GLY A 644 -12.88 -8.96 20.01
N GLU A 645 -12.97 -10.25 19.66
CA GLU A 645 -12.07 -11.24 20.27
C GLU A 645 -10.59 -10.97 19.95
N THR A 646 -9.73 -11.25 20.93
CA THR A 646 -8.29 -11.03 20.86
C THR A 646 -7.58 -12.27 21.36
N ARG A 647 -6.57 -12.76 20.63
CA ARG A 647 -5.81 -13.95 20.98
C ARG A 647 -4.32 -13.67 20.86
N ILE A 648 -3.54 -14.22 21.78
CA ILE A 648 -2.09 -14.31 21.66
C ILE A 648 -1.63 -15.75 21.89
N THR A 649 -0.75 -16.22 21.02
CA THR A 649 -0.22 -17.59 21.04
C THR A 649 1.31 -17.55 21.06
N HIS A 650 1.92 -18.63 21.53
CA HIS A 650 3.35 -18.86 21.30
C HIS A 650 3.59 -19.34 19.87
N GLY A 651 4.67 -18.88 19.24
CA GLY A 651 5.05 -19.22 17.86
C GLY A 651 4.27 -18.49 16.77
N ALA A 652 4.80 -18.55 15.56
CA ALA A 652 4.17 -18.03 14.36
C ALA A 652 3.06 -18.98 13.86
N LEU A 653 1.85 -18.46 13.70
CA LEU A 653 0.71 -19.18 13.15
C LEU A 653 0.56 -18.88 11.67
N ALA A 654 0.32 -19.93 10.89
CA ALA A 654 -0.08 -19.79 9.50
C ALA A 654 -1.55 -19.31 9.40
N PRO A 655 -1.95 -18.73 8.25
CA PRO A 655 -3.31 -18.21 8.05
C PRO A 655 -4.44 -19.22 8.29
N ASP A 656 -4.22 -20.51 8.07
CA ASP A 656 -5.18 -21.58 8.33
C ASP A 656 -5.38 -21.90 9.82
N GLN A 657 -4.61 -21.25 10.69
CA GLN A 657 -4.69 -21.35 12.16
C GLN A 657 -5.23 -20.08 12.83
N TRP A 658 -5.46 -18.99 12.08
CA TRP A 658 -6.00 -17.72 12.59
C TRP A 658 -7.47 -17.82 12.97
N LEU A 659 -7.98 -16.85 13.75
CA LEU A 659 -9.38 -16.81 14.18
C LEU A 659 -10.38 -16.67 13.02
N THR A 660 -9.92 -16.19 11.86
CA THR A 660 -10.71 -16.11 10.62
C THR A 660 -10.80 -17.43 9.86
N ALA A 661 -9.97 -18.43 10.17
CA ALA A 661 -10.01 -19.74 9.54
C ALA A 661 -11.11 -20.65 10.14
N ARG A 662 -11.44 -21.73 9.43
CA ARG A 662 -12.55 -22.63 9.78
C ARG A 662 -12.11 -24.07 9.95
N THR A 663 -12.72 -24.74 10.93
CA THR A 663 -12.39 -26.13 11.27
C THR A 663 -13.28 -27.15 10.54
N HIS A 664 -14.39 -26.70 9.97
CA HIS A 664 -15.40 -27.56 9.36
C HIS A 664 -15.16 -27.88 7.87
N ASP A 665 -14.18 -27.22 7.22
CA ASP A 665 -13.80 -27.47 5.82
C ASP A 665 -12.85 -28.67 5.61
N GLY A 666 -12.67 -29.49 6.64
CA GLY A 666 -11.80 -30.69 6.62
C GLY A 666 -12.48 -32.03 6.35
N SER A 667 -13.67 -32.11 5.74
CA SER A 667 -14.29 -33.41 5.38
C SER A 667 -13.74 -34.00 4.05
N GLY A 668 -12.42 -33.93 3.87
CA GLY A 668 -11.65 -34.81 3.01
C GLY A 668 -11.06 -35.95 3.83
N ASP A 669 -11.80 -37.05 3.92
CA ASP A 669 -11.39 -38.30 4.59
C ASP A 669 -10.01 -38.78 4.12
N ASN A 670 -9.02 -38.75 5.02
CA ASN A 670 -7.86 -39.63 4.94
C ASN A 670 -7.46 -40.10 6.34
N GLY A 671 -8.32 -40.94 6.92
CA GLY A 671 -7.93 -41.79 8.03
C GLY A 671 -6.71 -42.64 7.66
N SER A 672 -5.58 -42.39 8.34
CA SER A 672 -4.43 -43.27 8.33
C SER A 672 -3.75 -43.26 9.69
N SER A 673 -4.21 -44.17 10.55
CA SER A 673 -3.43 -44.70 11.67
C SER A 673 -2.08 -45.22 11.17
N GLY A 674 -0.96 -44.71 11.71
CA GLY A 674 0.37 -45.17 11.35
C GLY A 674 1.39 -44.96 12.47
N SER A 675 1.78 -46.05 13.10
CA SER A 675 2.74 -46.14 14.21
C SER A 675 4.16 -45.71 13.87
N SER A 676 4.86 -45.20 14.90
CA SER A 676 6.30 -45.26 15.15
C SER A 676 7.17 -46.10 14.19
N GLY A 677 8.20 -45.48 13.61
CA GLY A 677 9.29 -46.18 12.94
C GLY A 677 10.45 -45.25 12.58
N SER A 678 11.59 -45.43 13.24
CA SER A 678 12.85 -44.72 12.99
C SER A 678 13.54 -45.18 11.70
N SER A 679 14.08 -44.24 10.92
CA SER A 679 15.31 -44.34 10.12
C SER A 679 15.53 -42.96 9.47
N GLY A 680 16.63 -42.24 9.61
CA GLY A 680 18.02 -42.65 9.75
C GLY A 680 18.72 -42.61 8.39
N SER A 681 19.15 -41.43 7.94
CA SER A 681 20.26 -41.30 6.99
C SER A 681 20.96 -39.95 7.12
N SER A 682 22.13 -40.01 7.74
CA SER A 682 23.18 -38.99 7.84
C SER A 682 23.90 -38.76 6.51
N PHE A 683 24.35 -37.53 6.24
CA PHE A 683 25.66 -37.12 5.69
C PHE A 683 25.67 -35.58 5.71
N GLY A 684 26.63 -34.83 6.26
CA GLY A 684 27.86 -35.11 6.98
C GLY A 684 28.41 -33.76 7.48
N GLY A 685 28.96 -33.73 8.70
CA GLY A 685 29.51 -32.52 9.31
C GLY A 685 30.90 -32.14 8.78
N GLY A 686 31.23 -30.86 8.94
CA GLY A 686 32.56 -30.29 8.75
C GLY A 686 32.56 -28.82 9.19
N VAL A 687 33.12 -28.58 10.37
CA VAL A 687 33.07 -27.32 11.13
C VAL A 687 34.47 -26.68 11.20
N LEU A 688 34.49 -25.33 11.13
CA LEU A 688 35.45 -24.32 11.65
C LEU A 688 36.80 -23.96 10.94
N VAL A 689 36.85 -22.68 10.51
CA VAL A 689 37.74 -21.55 10.94
C VAL A 689 39.16 -21.32 10.40
N ALA A 690 39.36 -20.12 9.82
CA ALA A 690 40.35 -19.05 10.14
C ALA A 690 40.05 -17.81 9.22
N VAL A 691 39.64 -16.59 9.59
CA VAL A 691 39.97 -15.58 10.63
C VAL A 691 41.31 -14.82 10.41
N LEU A 692 41.28 -13.58 9.88
CA LEU A 692 41.68 -12.29 10.53
C LEU A 692 42.08 -11.12 9.58
N GLY A 693 41.52 -9.93 9.88
CA GLY A 693 42.14 -8.59 9.74
C GLY A 693 41.47 -7.68 8.69
N LEU A 694 40.91 -6.50 8.99
CA LEU A 694 41.16 -5.55 10.07
C LEU A 694 39.94 -4.62 10.25
N ALA A 695 39.52 -4.40 11.50
CA ALA A 695 38.76 -3.23 11.91
C ALA A 695 39.72 -2.03 12.05
N ALA A 696 39.38 -0.89 11.44
CA ALA A 696 39.74 0.47 11.88
C ALA A 696 39.22 1.53 10.88
N ALA A 697 38.53 2.56 11.42
CA ALA A 697 37.94 3.76 10.78
C ALA A 697 36.50 3.54 10.27
N LEU A 698 35.45 4.22 10.74
CA LEU A 698 35.35 5.47 11.49
C LEU A 698 34.33 5.37 12.63
N GLY A 699 34.82 5.53 13.87
CA GLY A 699 34.05 6.22 14.89
C GLY A 699 34.13 7.71 14.60
N GLY A 700 32.97 8.33 14.37
CA GLY A 700 32.83 9.76 14.16
C GLY A 700 31.41 10.16 14.48
N ALA A 701 31.16 10.47 15.75
CA ALA A 701 29.95 11.16 16.18
C ALA A 701 29.77 12.42 15.32
N LEU A 702 28.76 12.42 14.44
CA LEU A 702 28.24 13.65 13.88
C LEU A 702 27.45 14.33 15.01
N ALA A 703 28.11 15.27 15.68
CA ALA A 703 27.41 16.27 16.46
C ALA A 703 26.53 17.06 15.48
N LEU A 704 25.25 16.75 15.47
CA LEU A 704 24.24 17.51 14.73
C LEU A 704 24.31 18.97 15.15
N ASN A 705 24.29 19.87 14.17
CA ASN A 705 24.31 21.30 14.39
C ASN A 705 23.04 21.72 15.17
N PRO A 706 23.16 22.33 16.37
CA PRO A 706 22.00 22.75 17.17
C PRO A 706 21.05 23.70 16.42
N ALA A 707 21.54 24.43 15.41
CA ALA A 707 20.71 25.29 14.57
C ALA A 707 19.81 24.49 13.61
N LEU A 708 20.27 23.32 13.14
CA LEU A 708 19.50 22.44 12.27
C LEU A 708 18.43 21.69 13.08
N LEU A 709 18.78 21.21 14.27
CA LEU A 709 17.82 20.63 15.22
C LEU A 709 16.72 21.62 15.63
N ASN A 710 17.05 22.90 15.83
CA ASN A 710 16.04 23.92 16.11
C ASN A 710 15.19 24.27 14.88
N GLN A 711 15.73 24.21 13.66
CA GLN A 711 14.94 24.40 12.44
C GLN A 711 13.97 23.24 12.20
N VAL A 712 14.41 22.01 12.44
CA VAL A 712 13.55 20.83 12.39
C VAL A 712 12.48 20.89 13.48
N ARG A 713 12.84 21.32 14.70
CA ARG A 713 11.88 21.54 15.80
C ARG A 713 10.86 22.62 15.49
N GLU A 714 11.27 23.76 14.94
CA GLU A 714 10.34 24.85 14.52
C GLU A 714 9.46 24.46 13.33
N GLN A 715 9.92 23.55 12.47
CA GLN A 715 9.10 22.99 11.38
C GLN A 715 8.05 22.03 11.95
N LEU A 716 8.44 21.15 12.87
CA LEU A 716 7.54 20.16 13.47
C LEU A 716 6.53 20.77 14.44
N GLU A 717 6.88 21.86 15.13
CA GLU A 717 5.93 22.65 15.93
C GLU A 717 4.82 23.29 15.07
N LYS A 718 5.06 23.53 13.78
CA LYS A 718 4.02 24.02 12.84
C LYS A 718 3.06 22.93 12.39
N PHE A 719 3.45 21.66 12.53
CA PHE A 719 2.60 20.49 12.30
C PHE A 719 1.95 19.98 13.60
N GLY A 720 1.98 20.77 14.69
CA GLY A 720 1.36 20.39 15.96
C GLY A 720 2.18 19.39 16.80
N ILE A 721 3.33 18.94 16.31
CA ILE A 721 4.19 17.97 16.98
C ILE A 721 5.07 18.71 18.01
N ARG A 722 4.83 18.43 19.30
CA ARG A 722 5.63 19.00 20.41
C ARG A 722 6.67 17.98 20.88
N PHE A 723 7.95 18.37 20.87
CA PHE A 723 9.08 17.66 21.49
C PHE A 723 9.35 18.12 22.92
#